data_AF-A0A0T6AYE6-F1
#
_entry.id   AF-A0A0T6AYE6-F1
#
_cell.length_a   1.000
_cell.length_b   1.000
_cell.length_c   1.000
_cell.angle_alpha   90.00
_cell.angle_beta   90.00
_cell.angle_gamma   90.00
#
_symmetry.space_group_name_H-M   'P 1'
#
loop_
_entity.id
_entity.type
_entity.pdbx_description
1 polymer ?
#
loop_
_entity_poly.entity_id
_entity_poly.type
_entity_poly.pdbx_seq_one_letter_code
_entity_poly.pdbx_strand_id
1 'polypeptide(L)'
;FFYQASILYCSVHCPNGLESRGWGEAETSQLPNVMMPLKHFSEKVNELLSSHMGTLPLSSFPICYKIEFNQSLPIDDNGVPLEHLVTCVKNVKLKLGGHNCNIKYIKREIKANTIDIVKEEAIKSSSPSIVSNIQLLCREMVDLLKTTDRCQLPLGRLIPAYHHHFGRQCRVADYGFTKLIDLLESQIVSGVVQILGYGARRVITLTHSTQVRRFTSDLLRVLKGQVSRQLMANEFPAAYERIIGKPFNAIEYGLCNLHDLLDEVPDNTVVIIKRNGTVGIAIPKREQTAEEIVRTKQFADEVIELLSYSPECSMLFNKFVPAYHHHFGHQCKVSDYGFTKLIELFEAIPDTVRIEEMADGERRVLLILPRALKVLGEQIVNIIKHSKLASIPLELLPTTYLREYGYSLKPDLYECVDYNDLIAKLSDYVVVTQSSVGPLLVLAHAESNDTISMRIWCLLLQAPHWLTLSTLVSQYRIKYQSNISVTKLEQLPHIININTAENRVSLTPFYLLAAQLYNIIYRSGGQVNYSNLENLYKRFYNKEISYISLKVKSMEELISHLSFMLLIRGSKKKTNIVLNQKLLEYDIPLPMSNSNENQNAKKEDPVQWPPPPAHNIILTPKSYKRVSPPKPDTPPTPGSAWSGRSSP
;
A
#
# COMPACT_ATOMS: atom_id res chain seq x y z
N PHE A 1 14.44 -59.95 -23.43
CA PHE A 1 13.74 -59.17 -22.38
C PHE A 1 12.58 -60.01 -21.87
N PHE A 2 12.61 -60.36 -20.58
CA PHE A 2 11.73 -61.33 -19.95
C PHE A 2 10.24 -60.97 -20.12
N TYR A 3 9.46 -61.94 -20.63
CA TYR A 3 8.01 -61.96 -20.49
C TYR A 3 7.68 -62.04 -18.98
N GLN A 4 7.33 -60.91 -18.38
CA GLN A 4 6.85 -60.88 -17.00
C GLN A 4 5.41 -61.38 -17.03
N ALA A 5 5.18 -62.63 -16.59
CA ALA A 5 3.85 -63.20 -16.42
C ALA A 5 2.96 -62.19 -15.68
N SER A 6 1.77 -61.92 -16.22
CA SER A 6 0.83 -60.96 -15.64
C SER A 6 0.21 -61.53 -14.37
N ILE A 7 0.86 -61.28 -13.23
CA ILE A 7 0.40 -61.80 -11.94
C ILE A 7 -0.71 -60.88 -11.40
N LEU A 8 -1.90 -61.46 -11.22
CA LEU A 8 -3.10 -60.84 -10.61
C LEU A 8 -2.90 -60.49 -9.13
N TYR A 9 -1.90 -61.10 -8.50
CA TYR A 9 -1.62 -61.00 -7.08
C TYR A 9 -0.12 -60.74 -6.83
N CYS A 10 0.21 -60.26 -5.65
CA CYS A 10 1.58 -60.03 -5.23
C CYS A 10 2.39 -61.33 -5.23
N SER A 11 3.55 -61.35 -5.90
CA SER A 11 4.43 -62.52 -5.96
C SER A 11 5.15 -62.83 -4.64
N VAL A 12 5.24 -61.85 -3.74
CA VAL A 12 5.93 -62.00 -2.44
C VAL A 12 4.98 -62.56 -1.39
N HIS A 13 3.77 -62.00 -1.31
CA HIS A 13 2.82 -62.27 -0.22
C HIS A 13 1.61 -63.11 -0.64
N CYS A 14 1.41 -63.32 -1.93
CA CYS A 14 0.34 -64.15 -2.48
C CYS A 14 0.89 -65.11 -3.57
N PRO A 15 1.92 -65.92 -3.28
CA PRO A 15 2.60 -66.73 -4.31
C PRO A 15 1.69 -67.78 -4.95
N ASN A 16 0.66 -68.24 -4.23
CA ASN A 16 -0.35 -69.20 -4.72
C ASN A 16 -1.69 -68.55 -5.08
N GLY A 17 -1.73 -67.22 -5.19
CA GLY A 17 -2.97 -66.45 -5.30
C GLY A 17 -3.69 -66.28 -3.95
N LEU A 18 -4.96 -65.85 -4.00
CA LEU A 18 -5.81 -65.75 -2.81
C LEU A 18 -6.36 -67.14 -2.46
N GLU A 19 -5.95 -67.70 -1.32
CA GLU A 19 -6.58 -68.92 -0.79
C GLU A 19 -8.08 -68.65 -0.57
N SER A 20 -8.95 -69.54 -1.09
CA SER A 20 -10.42 -69.57 -0.93
C SER A 20 -11.35 -68.93 -1.98
N ARG A 21 -10.96 -68.73 -3.25
CA ARG A 21 -11.93 -68.26 -4.27
C ARG A 21 -11.84 -69.02 -5.59
N GLY A 22 -12.98 -69.53 -6.07
CA GLY A 22 -13.06 -70.18 -7.39
C GLY A 22 -12.68 -69.21 -8.51
N TRP A 23 -12.28 -69.74 -9.67
CA TRP A 23 -11.84 -68.92 -10.82
C TRP A 23 -12.85 -67.83 -11.25
N GLY A 24 -14.15 -68.02 -11.00
CA GLY A 24 -15.20 -67.00 -11.25
C GLY A 24 -15.40 -65.95 -10.14
N GLU A 25 -14.86 -66.17 -8.94
CA GLU A 25 -14.97 -65.25 -7.78
C GLU A 25 -13.74 -64.33 -7.64
N ALA A 26 -12.61 -64.72 -8.25
CA ALA A 26 -11.39 -63.93 -8.29
C ALA A 26 -11.54 -62.62 -9.10
N GLU A 27 -12.39 -62.60 -10.13
CA GLU A 27 -12.66 -61.42 -10.96
C GLU A 27 -13.67 -60.43 -10.33
N THR A 28 -14.29 -60.78 -9.20
CA THR A 28 -15.52 -60.13 -8.68
C THR A 28 -15.41 -59.58 -7.25
N SER A 29 -14.24 -59.65 -6.64
CA SER A 29 -14.01 -59.22 -5.25
C SER A 29 -13.93 -57.69 -5.14
N GLN A 30 -14.94 -57.05 -4.54
CA GLN A 30 -14.96 -55.60 -4.34
C GLN A 30 -13.91 -55.20 -3.30
N LEU A 31 -13.12 -54.18 -3.63
CA LEU A 31 -12.14 -53.63 -2.69
C LEU A 31 -12.87 -52.93 -1.53
N PRO A 32 -12.33 -53.00 -0.30
CA PRO A 32 -13.00 -52.45 0.87
C PRO A 32 -12.99 -50.92 0.87
N ASN A 33 -13.92 -50.36 1.64
CA ASN A 33 -13.84 -48.99 2.10
C ASN A 33 -12.93 -48.92 3.34
N VAL A 34 -12.16 -47.84 3.46
CA VAL A 34 -11.10 -47.69 4.46
C VAL A 34 -11.31 -46.38 5.21
N MET A 35 -11.15 -46.41 6.53
CA MET A 35 -11.21 -45.25 7.41
C MET A 35 -9.84 -45.01 8.05
N MET A 36 -9.01 -44.20 7.41
CA MET A 36 -7.65 -43.90 7.86
C MET A 36 -7.24 -42.48 7.45
N PRO A 37 -6.57 -41.70 8.32
CA PRO A 37 -6.02 -40.40 7.94
C PRO A 37 -5.06 -40.52 6.75
N LEU A 38 -5.20 -39.62 5.76
CA LEU A 38 -4.47 -39.66 4.51
C LEU A 38 -2.95 -39.63 4.73
N LYS A 39 -2.48 -38.87 5.72
CA LYS A 39 -1.05 -38.81 6.07
C LYS A 39 -0.52 -40.19 6.46
N HIS A 40 -1.20 -40.88 7.38
CA HIS A 40 -0.80 -42.21 7.84
C HIS A 40 -0.93 -43.26 6.72
N PHE A 41 -2.02 -43.18 5.95
CA PHE A 41 -2.23 -44.06 4.80
C PHE A 41 -1.13 -43.89 3.75
N SER A 42 -0.71 -42.64 3.48
CA SER A 42 0.37 -42.32 2.54
C SER A 42 1.71 -42.92 2.96
N GLU A 43 2.05 -42.86 4.26
CA GLU A 43 3.25 -43.50 4.82
C GLU A 43 3.23 -45.01 4.56
N LYS A 44 2.11 -45.67 4.90
CA LYS A 44 1.94 -47.12 4.71
C LYS A 44 1.96 -47.56 3.26
N VAL A 45 1.34 -46.81 2.34
CA VAL A 45 1.40 -47.07 0.89
C VAL A 45 2.84 -46.96 0.40
N ASN A 46 3.59 -45.95 0.84
CA ASN A 46 4.98 -45.77 0.41
C ASN A 46 5.91 -46.87 0.98
N GLU A 47 5.72 -47.28 2.23
CA GLU A 47 6.41 -48.42 2.84
C GLU A 47 6.15 -49.72 2.04
N LEU A 48 4.88 -50.03 1.74
CA LEU A 48 4.52 -51.18 0.91
C LEU A 48 5.15 -51.12 -0.48
N LEU A 49 5.10 -49.97 -1.15
CA LEU A 49 5.74 -49.83 -2.46
C LEU A 49 7.26 -50.00 -2.38
N SER A 50 7.91 -49.62 -1.28
CA SER A 50 9.34 -49.85 -1.09
C SER A 50 9.66 -51.35 -0.97
N SER A 51 8.85 -52.12 -0.24
CA SER A 51 9.05 -53.58 -0.13
C SER A 51 8.67 -54.35 -1.41
N HIS A 52 7.86 -53.75 -2.28
CA HIS A 52 7.36 -54.34 -3.53
C HIS A 52 8.00 -53.73 -4.79
N MET A 53 9.26 -53.29 -4.73
CA MET A 53 10.02 -52.78 -5.89
C MET A 53 9.28 -51.67 -6.67
N GLY A 54 8.50 -50.85 -5.96
CA GLY A 54 7.75 -49.73 -6.49
C GLY A 54 6.45 -50.07 -7.23
N THR A 55 6.02 -51.35 -7.28
CA THR A 55 4.78 -51.75 -7.97
C THR A 55 4.03 -52.85 -7.20
N LEU A 56 2.73 -52.67 -6.95
CA LEU A 56 1.89 -53.60 -6.20
C LEU A 56 0.52 -53.80 -6.89
N PRO A 57 0.05 -55.04 -7.16
CA PRO A 57 -1.32 -55.29 -7.60
C PRO A 57 -2.32 -54.81 -6.54
N LEU A 58 -3.30 -53.99 -6.94
CA LEU A 58 -4.26 -53.38 -6.01
C LEU A 58 -5.12 -54.43 -5.27
N SER A 59 -5.44 -55.54 -5.93
CA SER A 59 -6.14 -56.71 -5.36
C SER A 59 -5.41 -57.33 -4.18
N SER A 60 -4.07 -57.27 -4.13
CA SER A 60 -3.27 -57.81 -3.04
C SER A 60 -3.01 -56.81 -1.92
N PHE A 61 -3.38 -55.54 -2.07
CA PHE A 61 -3.08 -54.50 -1.10
C PHE A 61 -3.52 -54.85 0.33
N PRO A 62 -4.75 -55.33 0.60
CA PRO A 62 -5.17 -55.63 1.98
C PRO A 62 -4.34 -56.73 2.65
N ILE A 63 -3.89 -57.72 1.88
CA ILE A 63 -3.08 -58.84 2.38
C ILE A 63 -1.64 -58.42 2.60
N CYS A 64 -1.04 -57.72 1.62
CA CYS A 64 0.30 -57.18 1.77
C CYS A 64 0.37 -56.21 2.97
N TYR A 65 -0.64 -55.37 3.15
CA TYR A 65 -0.75 -54.50 4.34
C TYR A 65 -0.77 -55.32 5.63
N LYS A 66 -1.60 -56.37 5.69
CA LYS A 66 -1.73 -57.22 6.87
C LYS A 66 -0.43 -57.93 7.24
N ILE A 67 0.29 -58.45 6.25
CA ILE A 67 1.53 -59.20 6.48
C ILE A 67 2.68 -58.25 6.86
N GLU A 68 2.85 -57.15 6.14
CA GLU A 68 3.98 -56.22 6.33
C GLU A 68 3.88 -55.43 7.63
N PHE A 69 2.67 -55.04 8.04
CA PHE A 69 2.47 -54.24 9.25
C PHE A 69 1.94 -55.04 10.44
N ASN A 70 1.70 -56.34 10.26
CA ASN A 70 1.07 -57.21 11.25
C ASN A 70 -0.25 -56.63 11.82
N GLN A 71 -0.96 -55.85 11.02
CA GLN A 71 -2.19 -55.15 11.39
C GLN A 71 -3.17 -55.21 10.23
N SER A 72 -4.44 -55.50 10.51
CA SER A 72 -5.47 -55.44 9.46
C SER A 72 -5.77 -54.00 9.05
N LEU A 73 -6.03 -53.80 7.75
CA LEU A 73 -6.49 -52.52 7.24
C LEU A 73 -7.79 -52.10 7.99
N PRO A 74 -7.96 -50.84 8.40
CA PRO A 74 -9.17 -50.38 9.09
C PRO A 74 -10.33 -50.26 8.08
N ILE A 75 -11.00 -51.39 7.87
CA ILE A 75 -12.15 -51.50 6.97
C ILE A 75 -13.39 -50.94 7.67
N ASP A 76 -14.10 -50.04 7.00
CA ASP A 76 -15.34 -49.42 7.47
C ASP A 76 -16.24 -49.16 6.27
N ASP A 77 -17.49 -49.61 6.29
CA ASP A 77 -18.46 -49.44 5.20
C ASP A 77 -18.76 -47.97 4.90
N ASN A 78 -18.62 -47.10 5.90
CA ASN A 78 -18.75 -45.65 5.78
C ASN A 78 -17.44 -44.97 5.36
N GLY A 79 -16.35 -45.72 5.21
CA GLY A 79 -15.05 -45.19 4.79
C GLY A 79 -14.97 -44.80 3.30
N VAL A 80 -13.77 -44.43 2.88
CA VAL A 80 -13.45 -44.07 1.50
C VAL A 80 -13.04 -45.33 0.73
N PRO A 81 -13.49 -45.55 -0.52
CA PRO A 81 -13.04 -46.69 -1.32
C PRO A 81 -11.52 -46.76 -1.41
N LEU A 82 -10.93 -47.91 -1.08
CA LEU A 82 -9.47 -48.09 -1.09
C LEU A 82 -8.84 -47.67 -2.43
N GLU A 83 -9.50 -48.02 -3.54
CA GLU A 83 -9.04 -47.65 -4.87
C GLU A 83 -8.96 -46.12 -5.08
N HIS A 84 -9.91 -45.36 -4.53
CA HIS A 84 -9.85 -43.91 -4.57
C HIS A 84 -8.75 -43.37 -3.65
N LEU A 85 -8.69 -43.85 -2.41
CA LEU A 85 -7.75 -43.36 -1.39
C LEU A 85 -6.28 -43.54 -1.82
N VAL A 86 -5.96 -44.61 -2.55
CA VAL A 86 -4.63 -44.80 -3.15
C VAL A 86 -4.26 -43.69 -4.13
N THR A 87 -5.23 -43.16 -4.89
CA THR A 87 -4.98 -42.05 -5.83
C THR A 87 -4.80 -40.69 -5.15
N CYS A 88 -5.16 -40.57 -3.87
CA CYS A 88 -4.91 -39.37 -3.08
C CYS A 88 -3.45 -39.27 -2.60
N VAL A 89 -2.67 -40.36 -2.68
CA VAL A 89 -1.27 -40.40 -2.20
C VAL A 89 -0.34 -39.72 -3.21
N LYS A 90 0.44 -38.74 -2.75
CA LYS A 90 1.42 -38.01 -3.57
C LYS A 90 2.47 -38.97 -4.13
N ASN A 91 2.82 -38.81 -5.42
CA ASN A 91 3.77 -39.64 -6.18
C ASN A 91 3.35 -41.12 -6.35
N VAL A 92 2.05 -41.41 -6.25
CA VAL A 92 1.49 -42.74 -6.52
C VAL A 92 0.47 -42.63 -7.65
N LYS A 93 0.52 -43.56 -8.61
CA LYS A 93 -0.48 -43.66 -9.68
C LYS A 93 -1.02 -45.07 -9.79
N LEU A 94 -2.30 -45.18 -10.10
CA LEU A 94 -2.90 -46.42 -10.58
C LEU A 94 -2.63 -46.57 -12.07
N LYS A 95 -2.08 -47.70 -12.48
CA LYS A 95 -1.89 -48.07 -13.89
C LYS A 95 -2.62 -49.37 -14.18
N LEU A 96 -3.26 -49.42 -15.35
CA LEU A 96 -3.78 -50.67 -15.89
C LEU A 96 -2.64 -51.47 -16.52
N GLY A 97 -2.64 -52.77 -16.26
CA GLY A 97 -1.65 -53.73 -16.77
C GLY A 97 -2.26 -55.12 -16.96
N GLY A 98 -1.40 -56.08 -17.32
CA GLY A 98 -1.79 -57.45 -17.68
C GLY A 98 -2.18 -57.61 -19.15
N HIS A 99 -2.38 -58.86 -19.58
CA HIS A 99 -2.59 -59.23 -20.99
C HIS A 99 -3.76 -58.49 -21.67
N ASN A 100 -4.79 -58.13 -20.90
CA ASN A 100 -5.98 -57.44 -21.39
C ASN A 100 -6.12 -56.00 -20.82
N CYS A 101 -5.08 -55.43 -20.21
CA CYS A 101 -5.14 -54.13 -19.52
C CYS A 101 -6.25 -54.03 -18.44
N ASN A 102 -6.58 -55.15 -17.80
CA ASN A 102 -7.70 -55.24 -16.85
C ASN A 102 -7.28 -55.29 -15.39
N ILE A 103 -5.97 -55.25 -15.08
CA ILE A 103 -5.46 -55.36 -13.70
C ILE A 103 -4.93 -53.99 -13.27
N LYS A 104 -5.41 -53.46 -12.13
CA LYS A 104 -4.90 -52.19 -11.58
C LYS A 104 -3.68 -52.44 -10.69
N TYR A 105 -2.59 -51.77 -11.00
CA TYR A 105 -1.36 -51.76 -10.22
C TYR A 105 -1.16 -50.38 -9.60
N ILE A 106 -0.79 -50.37 -8.32
CA ILE A 106 -0.26 -49.21 -7.62
C ILE A 106 1.20 -49.08 -8.00
N LYS A 107 1.61 -47.95 -8.58
CA LYS A 107 2.99 -47.74 -8.99
C LYS A 107 3.53 -46.42 -8.45
N ARG A 108 4.77 -46.44 -7.95
CA ARG A 108 5.51 -45.23 -7.57
C ARG A 108 5.85 -44.42 -8.82
N GLU A 109 5.53 -43.14 -8.80
CA GLU A 109 5.89 -42.19 -9.85
C GLU A 109 7.28 -41.61 -9.55
N ILE A 110 8.27 -42.07 -10.31
CA ILE A 110 9.61 -41.46 -10.30
C ILE A 110 9.53 -40.23 -11.20
N LYS A 111 9.63 -39.03 -10.62
CA LYS A 111 9.79 -37.79 -11.39
C LYS A 111 11.17 -37.82 -12.06
N ALA A 112 11.28 -38.45 -13.22
CA ALA A 112 12.35 -38.11 -14.14
C ALA A 112 12.08 -36.68 -14.61
N ASN A 113 13.10 -35.81 -14.55
CA ASN A 113 13.10 -34.44 -15.11
C ASN A 113 13.01 -34.47 -16.65
N THR A 114 12.04 -35.18 -17.19
CA THR A 114 11.75 -35.22 -18.61
C THR A 114 10.42 -34.50 -18.81
N ILE A 115 10.51 -33.18 -18.73
CA ILE A 115 9.99 -32.27 -19.74
C ILE A 115 8.46 -32.36 -19.98
N ASP A 116 7.76 -31.33 -19.49
CA ASP A 116 6.34 -30.99 -19.75
C ASP A 116 5.98 -30.73 -21.23
N ILE A 117 6.81 -31.11 -22.21
CA ILE A 117 6.59 -30.85 -23.65
C ILE A 117 5.57 -31.83 -24.27
N VAL A 118 5.38 -33.03 -23.72
CA VAL A 118 4.40 -33.99 -24.29
C VAL A 118 2.96 -33.70 -23.85
N LYS A 119 2.75 -32.88 -22.80
CA LYS A 119 1.40 -32.59 -22.27
C LYS A 119 0.58 -31.63 -23.15
N GLU A 120 1.23 -30.94 -24.08
CA GLU A 120 0.61 -29.87 -24.88
C GLU A 120 0.30 -30.28 -26.33
N GLU A 121 0.83 -31.42 -26.82
CA GLU A 121 0.70 -31.82 -28.23
C GLU A 121 -0.60 -32.58 -28.54
N ALA A 122 -1.21 -33.28 -27.58
CA ALA A 122 -2.44 -34.04 -27.82
C ALA A 122 -3.72 -33.17 -27.88
N ILE A 123 -3.67 -31.93 -27.36
CA ILE A 123 -4.80 -30.99 -27.41
C ILE A 123 -4.84 -30.22 -28.75
N LYS A 124 -3.72 -30.19 -29.50
CA LYS A 124 -3.62 -29.47 -30.79
C LYS A 124 -4.27 -30.21 -31.97
N SER A 125 -4.72 -31.46 -31.82
CA SER A 125 -5.30 -32.26 -32.91
C SER A 125 -6.84 -32.33 -32.91
N SER A 126 -7.51 -31.72 -31.92
CA SER A 126 -8.97 -31.75 -31.78
C SER A 126 -9.60 -30.38 -32.07
N SER A 127 -10.74 -30.35 -32.76
CA SER A 127 -11.42 -29.09 -33.08
C SER A 127 -11.81 -28.31 -31.81
N PRO A 128 -11.71 -26.97 -31.79
CA PRO A 128 -12.02 -26.15 -30.62
C PRO A 128 -13.41 -26.38 -30.03
N SER A 129 -14.40 -26.72 -30.86
CA SER A 129 -15.78 -27.00 -30.46
C SER A 129 -15.93 -28.31 -29.67
N ILE A 130 -15.18 -29.35 -30.02
CA ILE A 130 -15.17 -30.62 -29.29
C ILE A 130 -14.57 -30.40 -27.90
N VAL A 131 -13.50 -29.62 -27.79
CA VAL A 131 -12.85 -29.31 -26.50
C VAL A 131 -13.81 -28.54 -25.59
N SER A 132 -14.52 -27.53 -26.09
CA SER A 132 -15.53 -26.81 -25.29
C SER A 132 -16.68 -27.71 -24.84
N ASN A 133 -17.12 -28.65 -25.70
CA ASN A 133 -18.17 -29.60 -25.35
C ASN A 133 -17.71 -30.59 -24.26
N ILE A 134 -16.47 -31.07 -24.33
CA ILE A 134 -15.88 -31.94 -23.30
C ILE A 134 -15.73 -31.19 -21.97
N GLN A 135 -15.31 -29.92 -21.99
CA GLN A 135 -15.24 -29.09 -20.78
C GLN A 135 -16.63 -28.88 -20.15
N LEU A 136 -17.66 -28.66 -20.99
CA LEU A 136 -19.04 -28.60 -20.54
C LEU A 136 -19.47 -29.93 -19.90
N LEU A 137 -19.17 -31.05 -20.54
CA LEU A 137 -19.43 -32.38 -20.00
C LEU A 137 -18.75 -32.58 -18.64
N CYS A 138 -17.50 -32.16 -18.48
CA CYS A 138 -16.79 -32.22 -17.19
C CYS A 138 -17.53 -31.45 -16.10
N ARG A 139 -18.00 -30.23 -16.38
CA ARG A 139 -18.79 -29.44 -15.43
C ARG A 139 -20.10 -30.16 -15.06
N GLU A 140 -20.78 -30.69 -16.07
CA GLU A 140 -22.03 -31.43 -15.89
C GLU A 140 -21.84 -32.74 -15.12
N MET A 141 -20.71 -33.43 -15.28
CA MET A 141 -20.35 -34.60 -14.47
C MET A 141 -20.19 -34.22 -13.00
N VAL A 142 -19.54 -33.10 -12.69
CA VAL A 142 -19.45 -32.58 -11.32
C VAL A 142 -20.85 -32.24 -10.78
N ASP A 143 -21.67 -31.57 -11.59
CA ASP A 143 -23.02 -31.18 -11.22
C ASP A 143 -23.97 -32.36 -11.02
N LEU A 144 -23.81 -33.45 -11.77
CA LEU A 144 -24.57 -34.67 -11.59
C LEU A 144 -24.08 -35.44 -10.36
N LEU A 145 -22.77 -35.71 -10.26
CA LEU A 145 -22.22 -36.56 -9.20
C LEU A 145 -22.37 -35.93 -7.82
N LYS A 146 -22.36 -34.60 -7.67
CA LYS A 146 -22.63 -33.94 -6.37
C LYS A 146 -24.05 -34.22 -5.83
N THR A 147 -24.99 -34.63 -6.68
CA THR A 147 -26.37 -34.99 -6.25
C THR A 147 -26.47 -36.42 -5.74
N THR A 148 -25.44 -37.24 -5.99
CA THR A 148 -25.39 -38.65 -5.58
C THR A 148 -24.63 -38.81 -4.27
N ASP A 149 -25.01 -39.80 -3.47
CA ASP A 149 -24.31 -40.12 -2.23
C ASP A 149 -22.83 -40.46 -2.50
N ARG A 150 -21.93 -39.92 -1.67
CA ARG A 150 -20.47 -40.03 -1.80
C ARG A 150 -19.90 -39.66 -3.19
N CYS A 151 -20.68 -38.97 -4.01
CA CYS A 151 -20.37 -38.67 -5.40
C CYS A 151 -20.12 -39.90 -6.27
N GLN A 152 -20.78 -41.02 -5.94
CA GLN A 152 -20.62 -42.30 -6.59
C GLN A 152 -21.88 -42.68 -7.36
N LEU A 153 -21.70 -43.06 -8.62
CA LEU A 153 -22.78 -43.53 -9.49
C LEU A 153 -22.37 -44.83 -10.19
N PRO A 154 -23.20 -45.89 -10.20
CA PRO A 154 -22.90 -47.07 -11.01
C PRO A 154 -22.77 -46.68 -12.48
N LEU A 155 -21.71 -47.13 -13.15
CA LEU A 155 -21.40 -46.72 -14.53
C LEU A 155 -22.55 -47.06 -15.49
N GLY A 156 -23.23 -48.20 -15.29
CA GLY A 156 -24.41 -48.59 -16.06
C GLY A 156 -25.64 -47.69 -15.87
N ARG A 157 -25.67 -46.85 -14.81
CA ARG A 157 -26.73 -45.87 -14.55
C ARG A 157 -26.34 -44.44 -14.96
N LEU A 158 -25.14 -44.22 -15.48
CA LEU A 158 -24.65 -42.88 -15.84
C LEU A 158 -25.54 -42.21 -16.89
N ILE A 159 -25.80 -42.88 -18.01
CA ILE A 159 -26.62 -42.31 -19.10
C ILE A 159 -28.06 -42.04 -18.66
N PRO A 160 -28.77 -43.00 -17.99
CA PRO A 160 -30.09 -42.72 -17.43
C PRO A 160 -30.13 -41.56 -16.44
N ALA A 161 -29.18 -41.48 -15.52
CA ALA A 161 -29.13 -40.41 -14.51
C ALA A 161 -28.83 -39.05 -15.14
N TYR A 162 -27.91 -39.00 -16.10
CA TYR A 162 -27.61 -37.79 -16.86
C TYR A 162 -28.84 -37.29 -17.62
N HIS A 163 -29.58 -38.19 -18.27
CA HIS A 163 -30.83 -37.85 -18.96
C HIS A 163 -31.90 -37.30 -18.01
N HIS A 164 -32.05 -37.91 -16.85
CA HIS A 164 -32.99 -37.44 -15.84
C HIS A 164 -32.62 -36.05 -15.28
N HIS A 165 -31.33 -35.80 -15.02
CA HIS A 165 -30.87 -34.55 -14.40
C HIS A 165 -30.87 -33.36 -15.37
N PHE A 166 -30.46 -33.57 -16.63
CA PHE A 166 -30.31 -32.48 -17.61
C PHE A 166 -31.40 -32.44 -18.69
N GLY A 167 -32.32 -33.42 -18.71
CA GLY A 167 -33.39 -33.50 -19.72
C GLY A 167 -32.90 -33.81 -21.14
N ARG A 168 -31.66 -34.30 -21.29
CA ARG A 168 -31.05 -34.61 -22.59
C ARG A 168 -30.14 -35.84 -22.53
N GLN A 169 -30.02 -36.57 -23.63
CA GLN A 169 -29.15 -37.75 -23.67
C GLN A 169 -27.67 -37.36 -23.78
N CYS A 170 -26.80 -38.00 -23.00
CA CYS A 170 -25.36 -37.92 -23.19
C CYS A 170 -24.95 -38.82 -24.36
N ARG A 171 -24.84 -38.25 -25.56
CA ARG A 171 -24.41 -38.97 -26.75
C ARG A 171 -22.89 -38.95 -26.84
N VAL A 172 -22.28 -40.12 -26.75
CA VAL A 172 -20.80 -40.27 -26.77
C VAL A 172 -20.17 -39.70 -28.05
N ALA A 173 -20.88 -39.81 -29.18
CA ALA A 173 -20.44 -39.31 -30.48
C ALA A 173 -20.30 -37.78 -30.54
N ASP A 174 -21.08 -37.03 -29.76
CA ASP A 174 -21.04 -35.55 -29.72
C ASP A 174 -19.69 -35.02 -29.19
N TYR A 175 -18.91 -35.90 -28.57
CA TYR A 175 -17.58 -35.63 -28.02
C TYR A 175 -16.44 -36.25 -28.85
N GLY A 176 -16.74 -36.89 -29.99
CA GLY A 176 -15.75 -37.52 -30.86
C GLY A 176 -15.32 -38.94 -30.45
N PHE A 177 -16.09 -39.61 -29.59
CA PHE A 177 -15.80 -40.97 -29.13
C PHE A 177 -16.90 -41.96 -29.55
N THR A 178 -16.55 -43.24 -29.68
CA THR A 178 -17.52 -44.31 -30.01
C THR A 178 -17.89 -45.16 -28.79
N LYS A 179 -17.03 -45.20 -27.77
CA LYS A 179 -17.26 -45.91 -26.51
C LYS A 179 -17.23 -44.95 -25.34
N LEU A 180 -18.19 -45.13 -24.42
CA LEU A 180 -18.29 -44.29 -23.21
C LEU A 180 -17.03 -44.40 -22.34
N ILE A 181 -16.44 -45.59 -22.24
CA ILE A 181 -15.22 -45.80 -21.45
C ILE A 181 -14.07 -44.98 -22.03
N ASP A 182 -13.87 -45.00 -23.34
CA ASP A 182 -12.82 -44.22 -24.02
C ASP A 182 -13.00 -42.70 -23.80
N LEU A 183 -14.26 -42.21 -23.79
CA LEU A 183 -14.57 -40.82 -23.45
C LEU A 183 -14.21 -40.49 -21.99
N LEU A 184 -14.56 -41.36 -21.04
CA LEU A 184 -14.31 -41.14 -19.61
C LEU A 184 -12.82 -41.27 -19.24
N GLU A 185 -12.10 -42.15 -19.94
CA GLU A 185 -10.65 -42.34 -19.79
C GLU A 185 -9.84 -41.31 -20.59
N SER A 186 -10.50 -40.48 -21.40
CA SER A 186 -9.83 -39.38 -22.12
C SER A 186 -9.14 -38.43 -21.14
N GLN A 187 -8.06 -37.77 -21.60
CA GLN A 187 -7.17 -37.02 -20.71
C GLN A 187 -7.84 -35.85 -19.97
N ILE A 188 -8.83 -35.21 -20.57
CA ILE A 188 -9.57 -34.09 -19.95
C ILE A 188 -10.57 -34.63 -18.92
N VAL A 189 -11.31 -35.67 -19.28
CA VAL A 189 -12.39 -36.23 -18.46
C VAL A 189 -11.83 -37.02 -17.28
N SER A 190 -10.76 -37.79 -17.48
CA SER A 190 -10.03 -38.50 -16.42
C SER A 190 -9.36 -37.58 -15.39
N GLY A 191 -9.20 -36.29 -15.71
CA GLY A 191 -8.81 -35.27 -14.74
C GLY A 191 -9.92 -34.90 -13.75
N VAL A 192 -11.18 -35.21 -14.09
CA VAL A 192 -12.39 -34.82 -13.35
C VAL A 192 -13.08 -36.02 -12.71
N VAL A 193 -13.17 -37.15 -13.43
CA VAL A 193 -13.81 -38.38 -12.96
C VAL A 193 -12.85 -39.56 -12.91
N GLN A 194 -13.13 -40.50 -12.02
CA GLN A 194 -12.39 -41.74 -11.82
C GLN A 194 -13.37 -42.93 -11.87
N ILE A 195 -12.96 -44.03 -12.50
CA ILE A 195 -13.75 -45.27 -12.55
C ILE A 195 -13.17 -46.29 -11.57
N LEU A 196 -13.96 -46.63 -10.56
CA LEU A 196 -13.65 -47.62 -9.53
C LEU A 196 -14.18 -49.01 -9.93
N GLY A 197 -13.52 -50.07 -9.44
CA GLY A 197 -13.96 -51.45 -9.61
C GLY A 197 -13.74 -52.01 -11.02
N TYR A 198 -14.29 -53.21 -11.25
CA TYR A 198 -14.12 -54.00 -12.47
C TYR A 198 -15.46 -54.48 -13.04
N GLY A 199 -15.47 -54.87 -14.33
CA GLY A 199 -16.63 -55.46 -15.00
C GLY A 199 -17.92 -54.66 -14.90
N ALA A 200 -19.03 -55.34 -14.60
CA ALA A 200 -20.37 -54.73 -14.47
C ALA A 200 -20.57 -53.91 -13.17
N ARG A 201 -19.65 -54.03 -12.20
CA ARG A 201 -19.70 -53.33 -10.90
C ARG A 201 -18.90 -52.02 -10.89
N ARG A 202 -18.54 -51.49 -12.06
CA ARG A 202 -17.83 -50.22 -12.17
C ARG A 202 -18.68 -49.08 -11.62
N VAL A 203 -18.05 -48.21 -10.84
CA VAL A 203 -18.65 -47.00 -10.27
C VAL A 203 -17.85 -45.80 -10.74
N ILE A 204 -18.51 -44.76 -11.23
CA ILE A 204 -17.88 -43.48 -11.53
C ILE A 204 -17.94 -42.57 -10.30
N THR A 205 -16.82 -41.93 -9.98
CA THR A 205 -16.69 -40.93 -8.91
C THR A 205 -15.88 -39.73 -9.39
N LEU A 206 -15.80 -38.68 -8.58
CA LEU A 206 -14.92 -37.54 -8.84
C LEU A 206 -13.47 -37.84 -8.42
N THR A 207 -12.52 -37.29 -9.16
CA THR A 207 -11.09 -37.36 -8.80
C THR A 207 -10.80 -36.61 -7.51
N HIS A 208 -9.73 -36.99 -6.82
CA HIS A 208 -9.24 -36.29 -5.61
C HIS A 208 -9.09 -34.78 -5.84
N SER A 209 -8.45 -34.38 -6.94
CA SER A 209 -8.25 -32.96 -7.28
C SER A 209 -9.57 -32.20 -7.45
N THR A 210 -10.59 -32.82 -8.03
CA THR A 210 -11.91 -32.22 -8.22
C THR A 210 -12.67 -32.12 -6.90
N GLN A 211 -12.59 -33.15 -6.06
CA GLN A 211 -13.18 -33.16 -4.73
C GLN A 211 -12.57 -32.08 -3.83
N VAL A 212 -11.24 -31.93 -3.85
CA VAL A 212 -10.53 -30.87 -3.11
C VAL A 212 -10.96 -29.48 -3.58
N ARG A 213 -11.05 -29.23 -4.90
CA ARG A 213 -11.56 -27.95 -5.43
C ARG A 213 -12.98 -27.65 -4.95
N ARG A 214 -13.84 -28.66 -4.92
CA ARG A 214 -15.21 -28.52 -4.42
C ARG A 214 -15.22 -28.18 -2.93
N PHE A 215 -14.44 -28.90 -2.13
CA PHE A 215 -14.26 -28.60 -0.71
C PHE A 215 -13.73 -27.17 -0.50
N THR A 216 -12.73 -26.73 -1.25
CA THR A 216 -12.18 -25.37 -1.18
C THR A 216 -13.24 -24.31 -1.47
N SER A 217 -14.09 -24.54 -2.49
CA SER A 217 -15.20 -23.64 -2.81
C SER A 217 -16.20 -23.51 -1.66
N ASP A 218 -16.59 -24.64 -1.07
CA ASP A 218 -17.52 -24.65 0.06
C ASP A 218 -16.90 -24.07 1.34
N LEU A 219 -15.62 -24.37 1.60
CA LEU A 219 -14.85 -23.77 2.69
C LEU A 219 -14.84 -22.24 2.60
N LEU A 220 -14.53 -21.69 1.40
CA LEU A 220 -14.56 -20.25 1.18
C LEU A 220 -15.96 -19.65 1.35
N ARG A 221 -17.01 -20.37 0.94
CA ARG A 221 -18.40 -19.95 1.13
C ARG A 221 -18.75 -19.87 2.61
N VAL A 222 -18.38 -20.88 3.40
CA VAL A 222 -18.58 -20.91 4.86
C VAL A 222 -17.80 -19.79 5.56
N LEU A 223 -16.54 -19.57 5.19
CA LEU A 223 -15.70 -18.51 5.74
C LEU A 223 -16.24 -17.11 5.42
N LYS A 224 -16.66 -16.87 4.16
CA LYS A 224 -17.29 -15.59 3.75
C LYS A 224 -18.61 -15.33 4.47
N GLY A 225 -19.31 -16.38 4.90
CA GLY A 225 -20.51 -16.29 5.73
C GLY A 225 -20.24 -15.94 7.20
N GLN A 226 -18.97 -15.90 7.65
CA GLN A 226 -18.61 -15.44 9.00
C GLN A 226 -18.28 -13.95 9.00
N VAL A 227 -18.68 -13.24 10.07
CA VAL A 227 -18.39 -11.80 10.25
C VAL A 227 -16.89 -11.51 10.19
N SER A 228 -16.09 -12.35 10.84
CA SER A 228 -14.63 -12.21 10.96
C SER A 228 -13.84 -12.88 9.83
N ARG A 229 -14.52 -13.56 8.89
CA ARG A 229 -13.90 -14.37 7.81
C ARG A 229 -12.90 -15.43 8.30
N GLN A 230 -13.09 -15.87 9.55
CA GLN A 230 -12.28 -16.89 10.22
C GLN A 230 -13.18 -17.74 11.12
N LEU A 231 -12.76 -18.97 11.39
CA LEU A 231 -13.44 -19.92 12.28
C LEU A 231 -12.46 -20.98 12.79
N MET A 232 -12.80 -21.64 13.89
CA MET A 232 -12.03 -22.77 14.39
C MET A 232 -12.45 -24.07 13.69
N ALA A 233 -11.52 -25.00 13.45
CA ALA A 233 -11.79 -26.24 12.72
C ALA A 233 -12.88 -27.12 13.38
N ASN A 234 -13.01 -27.06 14.72
CA ASN A 234 -14.09 -27.73 15.45
C ASN A 234 -15.46 -27.07 15.28
N GLU A 235 -15.51 -25.77 14.97
CA GLU A 235 -16.74 -25.01 14.67
C GLU A 235 -17.16 -25.18 13.21
N PHE A 236 -16.26 -25.64 12.35
CA PHE A 236 -16.50 -25.76 10.91
C PHE A 236 -17.73 -26.62 10.56
N PRO A 237 -17.96 -27.82 11.14
CA PRO A 237 -19.14 -28.63 10.79
C PRO A 237 -20.46 -27.91 11.04
N ALA A 238 -20.60 -27.20 12.18
CA ALA A 238 -21.79 -26.44 12.51
C ALA A 238 -21.98 -25.22 11.59
N ALA A 239 -20.87 -24.52 11.29
CA ALA A 239 -20.89 -23.39 10.36
C ALA A 239 -21.23 -23.84 8.92
N TYR A 240 -20.75 -25.02 8.52
CA TYR A 240 -21.05 -25.65 7.23
C TYR A 240 -22.54 -25.98 7.13
N GLU A 241 -23.12 -26.63 8.13
CA GLU A 241 -24.55 -26.96 8.11
C GLU A 241 -25.44 -25.72 8.03
N ARG A 242 -25.08 -24.66 8.77
CA ARG A 242 -25.81 -23.38 8.74
C ARG A 242 -25.77 -22.67 7.37
N ILE A 243 -24.63 -22.68 6.68
CA ILE A 243 -24.43 -21.94 5.43
C ILE A 243 -24.80 -22.76 4.19
N ILE A 244 -24.54 -24.06 4.22
CA ILE A 244 -24.70 -24.98 3.09
C ILE A 244 -26.05 -25.71 3.15
N GLY A 245 -26.64 -25.86 4.34
CA GLY A 245 -27.93 -26.53 4.54
C GLY A 245 -27.84 -28.05 4.59
N LYS A 246 -26.65 -28.62 4.82
CA LYS A 246 -26.40 -30.07 4.91
C LYS A 246 -25.34 -30.36 5.98
N PRO A 247 -25.43 -31.46 6.76
CA PRO A 247 -24.37 -31.84 7.69
C PRO A 247 -23.05 -32.06 6.96
N PHE A 248 -21.96 -31.59 7.56
CA PHE A 248 -20.62 -31.77 7.00
C PHE A 248 -20.19 -33.24 7.11
N ASN A 249 -19.77 -33.82 5.98
CA ASN A 249 -19.17 -35.14 5.93
C ASN A 249 -17.92 -35.12 5.05
N ALA A 250 -16.76 -35.42 5.63
CA ALA A 250 -15.48 -35.43 4.91
C ALA A 250 -15.44 -36.49 3.79
N ILE A 251 -16.12 -37.62 3.99
CA ILE A 251 -16.13 -38.77 3.05
C ILE A 251 -16.77 -38.38 1.71
N GLU A 252 -17.70 -37.42 1.70
CA GLU A 252 -18.31 -36.91 0.46
C GLU A 252 -17.28 -36.20 -0.44
N TYR A 253 -16.21 -35.68 0.15
CA TYR A 253 -15.06 -35.07 -0.54
C TYR A 253 -13.89 -36.05 -0.73
N GLY A 254 -14.11 -37.35 -0.54
CA GLY A 254 -13.13 -38.39 -0.85
C GLY A 254 -12.04 -38.61 0.20
N LEU A 255 -12.12 -37.98 1.39
CA LEU A 255 -11.17 -38.18 2.49
C LEU A 255 -11.87 -38.52 3.81
N CYS A 256 -11.11 -39.05 4.78
CA CYS A 256 -11.70 -39.59 6.01
C CYS A 256 -11.97 -38.53 7.08
N ASN A 257 -11.29 -37.38 7.06
CA ASN A 257 -11.45 -36.35 8.09
C ASN A 257 -11.22 -34.92 7.55
N LEU A 258 -11.62 -33.92 8.33
CA LEU A 258 -11.50 -32.51 8.00
C LEU A 258 -10.03 -32.04 7.91
N HIS A 259 -9.14 -32.55 8.76
CA HIS A 259 -7.75 -32.11 8.78
C HIS A 259 -7.03 -32.50 7.49
N ASP A 260 -7.27 -33.70 6.96
CA ASP A 260 -6.74 -34.15 5.68
C ASP A 260 -7.26 -33.27 4.53
N LEU A 261 -8.55 -32.88 4.56
CA LEU A 261 -9.12 -31.98 3.56
C LEU A 261 -8.47 -30.60 3.60
N LEU A 262 -8.21 -30.06 4.80
CA LEU A 262 -7.56 -28.77 5.00
C LEU A 262 -6.10 -28.78 4.55
N ASP A 263 -5.35 -29.84 4.87
CA ASP A 263 -3.94 -29.98 4.48
C ASP A 263 -3.77 -30.14 2.94
N GLU A 264 -4.85 -30.44 2.20
CA GLU A 264 -4.86 -30.51 0.73
C GLU A 264 -5.35 -29.22 0.05
N VAL A 265 -5.84 -28.22 0.79
CA VAL A 265 -6.21 -26.91 0.22
C VAL A 265 -4.95 -26.12 -0.14
N PRO A 266 -4.90 -25.41 -1.29
CA PRO A 266 -3.76 -24.58 -1.64
C PRO A 266 -3.45 -23.49 -0.59
N ASP A 267 -2.17 -23.34 -0.24
CA ASP A 267 -1.67 -22.41 0.80
C ASP A 267 -2.05 -20.94 0.57
N ASN A 268 -2.30 -20.55 -0.68
CA ASN A 268 -2.69 -19.18 -1.06
C ASN A 268 -4.19 -18.90 -0.86
N THR A 269 -5.00 -19.91 -0.55
CA THR A 269 -6.46 -19.78 -0.52
C THR A 269 -7.00 -19.58 0.89
N VAL A 270 -6.42 -20.27 1.89
CA VAL A 270 -6.78 -20.16 3.30
C VAL A 270 -5.51 -20.22 4.16
N VAL A 271 -5.50 -19.49 5.27
CA VAL A 271 -4.45 -19.55 6.28
C VAL A 271 -4.90 -20.51 7.37
N ILE A 272 -4.09 -21.54 7.61
CA ILE A 272 -4.30 -22.52 8.68
C ILE A 272 -3.35 -22.19 9.82
N ILE A 273 -3.89 -21.74 10.95
CA ILE A 273 -3.13 -21.35 12.14
C ILE A 273 -3.26 -22.48 13.17
N LYS A 274 -2.17 -23.22 13.41
CA LYS A 274 -2.12 -24.27 14.44
C LYS A 274 -1.51 -23.66 15.72
N ARG A 275 -2.34 -23.38 16.75
CA ARG A 275 -1.90 -22.85 18.06
C ARG A 275 -2.41 -23.75 19.20
N ASN A 276 -1.51 -24.24 20.05
CA ASN A 276 -1.84 -25.01 21.26
C ASN A 276 -2.84 -26.16 21.03
N GLY A 277 -2.70 -26.91 19.92
CA GLY A 277 -3.61 -28.00 19.56
C GLY A 277 -4.95 -27.58 18.94
N THR A 278 -5.22 -26.27 18.85
CA THR A 278 -6.37 -25.72 18.14
C THR A 278 -5.98 -25.28 16.73
N VAL A 279 -6.84 -25.58 15.76
CA VAL A 279 -6.62 -25.24 14.34
C VAL A 279 -7.62 -24.15 13.95
N GLY A 280 -7.13 -22.94 13.73
CA GLY A 280 -7.89 -21.82 13.17
C GLY A 280 -7.78 -21.79 11.65
N ILE A 281 -8.88 -21.46 10.97
CA ILE A 281 -8.96 -21.35 9.51
C ILE A 281 -9.43 -19.93 9.18
N ALA A 282 -8.67 -19.21 8.37
CA ALA A 282 -8.99 -17.83 7.99
C ALA A 282 -8.78 -17.60 6.49
N ILE A 283 -9.54 -16.68 5.90
CA ILE A 283 -9.20 -16.16 4.57
C ILE A 283 -7.98 -15.23 4.74
N PRO A 284 -6.89 -15.41 3.97
CA PRO A 284 -5.73 -14.52 4.05
C PRO A 284 -6.17 -13.07 3.86
N LYS A 285 -5.86 -12.21 4.84
CA LYS A 285 -5.84 -10.77 4.61
C LYS A 285 -4.63 -10.51 3.72
N ARG A 286 -4.86 -10.13 2.46
CA ARG A 286 -3.76 -9.80 1.54
C ARG A 286 -3.10 -8.53 2.06
N GLU A 287 -1.91 -8.67 2.64
CA GLU A 287 -1.03 -7.53 2.90
C GLU A 287 -0.38 -7.11 1.59
N GLN A 288 -0.31 -5.80 1.33
CA GLN A 288 0.28 -5.27 0.11
C GLN A 288 1.78 -5.59 0.07
N THR A 289 2.28 -5.99 -1.09
CA THR A 289 3.71 -6.14 -1.34
C THR A 289 4.40 -4.77 -1.36
N ALA A 290 5.74 -4.73 -1.17
CA ALA A 290 6.50 -3.48 -1.21
C ALA A 290 6.32 -2.71 -2.54
N GLU A 291 6.22 -3.42 -3.67
CA GLU A 291 5.96 -2.84 -4.99
C GLU A 291 4.55 -2.27 -5.12
N GLU A 292 3.55 -2.96 -4.55
CA GLU A 292 2.15 -2.49 -4.51
C GLU A 292 2.03 -1.23 -3.64
N ILE A 293 2.79 -1.12 -2.54
CA ILE A 293 2.84 0.07 -1.69
C ILE A 293 3.40 1.28 -2.46
N VAL A 294 4.50 1.08 -3.20
CA VAL A 294 5.09 2.16 -4.03
C VAL A 294 4.11 2.62 -5.10
N ARG A 295 3.44 1.68 -5.79
CA ARG A 295 2.40 1.99 -6.77
C ARG A 295 1.20 2.70 -6.14
N THR A 296 0.80 2.33 -4.92
CA THR A 296 -0.30 3.00 -4.21
C THR A 296 0.04 4.46 -3.88
N LYS A 297 1.31 4.75 -3.56
CA LYS A 297 1.78 6.13 -3.38
C LYS A 297 1.76 6.92 -4.70
N GLN A 298 2.21 6.32 -5.81
CA GLN A 298 2.12 6.94 -7.13
C GLN A 298 0.66 7.22 -7.53
N PHE A 299 -0.23 6.26 -7.26
CA PHE A 299 -1.66 6.42 -7.46
C PHE A 299 -2.24 7.58 -6.65
N ALA A 300 -1.76 7.82 -5.43
CA ALA A 300 -2.18 8.99 -4.65
C ALA A 300 -1.85 10.31 -5.37
N ASP A 301 -0.64 10.42 -5.93
CA ASP A 301 -0.23 11.60 -6.70
C ASP A 301 -1.07 11.77 -7.98
N GLU A 302 -1.32 10.68 -8.71
CA GLU A 302 -2.18 10.66 -9.90
C GLU A 302 -3.63 11.05 -9.58
N VAL A 303 -4.15 10.64 -8.41
CA VAL A 303 -5.49 11.05 -7.93
C VAL A 303 -5.54 12.55 -7.67
N ILE A 304 -4.50 13.13 -7.07
CA ILE A 304 -4.41 14.59 -6.87
C ILE A 304 -4.42 15.30 -8.22
N GLU A 305 -3.62 14.84 -9.18
CA GLU A 305 -3.56 15.40 -10.52
C GLU A 305 -4.92 15.32 -11.23
N LEU A 306 -5.54 14.14 -11.26
CA LEU A 306 -6.82 13.93 -11.91
C LEU A 306 -7.94 14.79 -11.31
N LEU A 307 -8.02 14.83 -9.97
CA LEU A 307 -9.04 15.63 -9.29
C LEU A 307 -8.77 17.13 -9.40
N SER A 308 -7.52 17.57 -9.61
CA SER A 308 -7.19 19.00 -9.79
C SER A 308 -7.80 19.63 -11.05
N TYR A 309 -8.07 18.81 -12.08
CA TYR A 309 -8.79 19.22 -13.29
C TYR A 309 -10.31 19.10 -13.17
N SER A 310 -10.80 18.46 -12.10
CA SER A 310 -12.22 18.26 -11.87
C SER A 310 -12.81 19.41 -11.06
N PRO A 311 -14.04 19.87 -11.34
CA PRO A 311 -14.70 20.89 -10.55
C PRO A 311 -14.75 20.52 -9.07
N GLU A 312 -14.51 21.50 -8.20
CA GLU A 312 -14.56 21.32 -6.74
C GLU A 312 -13.57 20.25 -6.22
N CYS A 313 -12.51 19.93 -6.97
CA CYS A 313 -11.55 18.86 -6.66
C CYS A 313 -12.23 17.50 -6.36
N SER A 314 -13.31 17.21 -7.08
CA SER A 314 -14.21 16.09 -6.78
C SER A 314 -14.76 15.44 -8.04
N MET A 315 -15.15 14.16 -7.92
CA MET A 315 -15.89 13.47 -8.97
C MET A 315 -16.77 12.34 -8.44
N LEU A 316 -17.74 11.90 -9.24
CA LEU A 316 -18.54 10.72 -8.92
C LEU A 316 -17.69 9.45 -8.93
N PHE A 317 -17.93 8.57 -7.97
CA PHE A 317 -17.19 7.32 -7.78
C PHE A 317 -17.24 6.43 -9.04
N ASN A 318 -18.40 6.37 -9.70
CA ASN A 318 -18.59 5.60 -10.94
C ASN A 318 -17.92 6.24 -12.18
N LYS A 319 -17.56 7.53 -12.12
CA LYS A 319 -16.86 8.26 -13.20
C LYS A 319 -15.35 8.24 -13.04
N PHE A 320 -14.83 7.85 -11.87
CA PHE A 320 -13.41 7.85 -11.59
C PHE A 320 -12.62 6.97 -12.56
N VAL A 321 -12.97 5.68 -12.69
CA VAL A 321 -12.21 4.76 -13.56
C VAL A 321 -12.22 5.18 -15.04
N PRO A 322 -13.37 5.58 -15.63
CA PRO A 322 -13.38 6.16 -16.97
C PRO A 322 -12.49 7.38 -17.13
N ALA A 323 -12.54 8.32 -16.18
CA ALA A 323 -11.76 9.56 -16.25
C ALA A 323 -10.25 9.31 -16.08
N TYR A 324 -9.87 8.43 -15.16
CA TYR A 324 -8.49 8.01 -14.98
C TYR A 324 -7.92 7.39 -16.27
N HIS A 325 -8.71 6.52 -16.93
CA HIS A 325 -8.30 5.93 -18.20
C HIS A 325 -8.11 6.97 -19.31
N HIS A 326 -9.01 7.95 -19.36
CA HIS A 326 -8.93 9.04 -20.33
C HIS A 326 -7.72 9.94 -20.10
N HIS A 327 -7.40 10.24 -18.84
CA HIS A 327 -6.33 11.17 -18.46
C HIS A 327 -4.93 10.54 -18.62
N PHE A 328 -4.72 9.32 -18.11
CA PHE A 328 -3.39 8.69 -18.09
C PHE A 328 -3.15 7.71 -19.25
N GLY A 329 -4.17 7.39 -20.04
CA GLY A 329 -4.05 6.49 -21.19
C GLY A 329 -3.89 5.01 -20.83
N HIS A 330 -3.97 4.62 -19.55
CA HIS A 330 -3.96 3.24 -19.09
C HIS A 330 -5.09 2.96 -18.09
N GLN A 331 -5.45 1.69 -17.93
CA GLN A 331 -6.57 1.31 -17.06
C GLN A 331 -6.13 1.30 -15.59
N CYS A 332 -6.96 1.87 -14.69
CA CYS A 332 -6.79 1.70 -13.25
C CYS A 332 -7.19 0.27 -12.86
N LYS A 333 -6.19 -0.63 -12.78
CA LYS A 333 -6.40 -2.01 -12.32
C LYS A 333 -6.17 -2.10 -10.82
N VAL A 334 -7.26 -2.22 -10.07
CA VAL A 334 -7.25 -2.30 -8.59
C VAL A 334 -6.33 -3.42 -8.07
N SER A 335 -6.23 -4.53 -8.80
CA SER A 335 -5.35 -5.67 -8.48
C SER A 335 -3.87 -5.32 -8.45
N ASP A 336 -3.46 -4.32 -9.23
CA ASP A 336 -2.07 -3.89 -9.33
C ASP A 336 -1.64 -3.14 -8.05
N TYR A 337 -2.58 -2.77 -7.20
CA TYR A 337 -2.29 -2.14 -5.91
C TYR A 337 -2.52 -3.12 -4.75
N GLY A 338 -2.82 -4.39 -5.02
CA GLY A 338 -3.08 -5.40 -3.99
C GLY A 338 -4.53 -5.42 -3.47
N PHE A 339 -5.45 -4.69 -4.10
CA PHE A 339 -6.86 -4.62 -3.70
C PHE A 339 -7.79 -5.35 -4.67
N THR A 340 -9.02 -5.61 -4.24
CA THR A 340 -10.06 -6.22 -5.11
C THR A 340 -11.18 -5.26 -5.44
N LYS A 341 -11.40 -4.25 -4.60
CA LYS A 341 -12.42 -3.21 -4.82
C LYS A 341 -11.79 -1.84 -4.83
N LEU A 342 -12.27 -0.96 -5.71
CA LEU A 342 -11.78 0.41 -5.83
C LEU A 342 -11.92 1.20 -4.51
N ILE A 343 -12.96 0.92 -3.72
CA ILE A 343 -13.13 1.59 -2.44
C ILE A 343 -12.02 1.23 -1.44
N GLU A 344 -11.53 -0.02 -1.45
CA GLU A 344 -10.41 -0.46 -0.60
C GLU A 344 -9.13 0.29 -0.97
N LEU A 345 -8.94 0.58 -2.27
CA LEU A 345 -7.79 1.37 -2.75
C LEU A 345 -7.87 2.83 -2.28
N PHE A 346 -9.04 3.45 -2.27
CA PHE A 346 -9.20 4.81 -1.72
C PHE A 346 -9.06 4.86 -0.19
N GLU A 347 -9.56 3.85 0.51
CA GLU A 347 -9.35 3.69 1.96
C GLU A 347 -7.87 3.55 2.33
N ALA A 348 -7.03 3.11 1.40
CA ALA A 348 -5.57 3.01 1.58
C ALA A 348 -4.83 4.35 1.45
N ILE A 349 -5.48 5.43 0.98
CA ILE A 349 -4.90 6.77 0.82
C ILE A 349 -5.74 7.87 1.52
N PRO A 350 -5.99 7.75 2.85
CA PRO A 350 -6.87 8.65 3.59
C PRO A 350 -6.30 10.07 3.76
N ASP A 351 -4.99 10.23 3.56
CA ASP A 351 -4.27 11.51 3.56
C ASP A 351 -4.38 12.24 2.21
N THR A 352 -5.10 11.67 1.25
CA THR A 352 -5.26 12.20 -0.10
C THR A 352 -6.72 12.46 -0.44
N VAL A 353 -7.59 11.46 -0.27
CA VAL A 353 -9.01 11.55 -0.61
C VAL A 353 -9.93 11.15 0.53
N ARG A 354 -11.16 11.65 0.48
CA ARG A 354 -12.31 11.18 1.25
C ARG A 354 -13.46 10.82 0.32
N ILE A 355 -14.33 9.92 0.78
CA ILE A 355 -15.54 9.51 0.05
C ILE A 355 -16.75 10.05 0.80
N GLU A 356 -17.63 10.78 0.10
CA GLU A 356 -18.91 11.25 0.63
C GLU A 356 -20.06 10.46 -0.01
N GLU A 357 -21.04 10.07 0.82
CA GLU A 357 -22.30 9.48 0.36
C GLU A 357 -23.35 10.59 0.22
N MET A 358 -23.95 10.67 -0.95
CA MET A 358 -25.01 11.62 -1.29
C MET A 358 -26.39 11.06 -0.90
N ALA A 359 -27.38 11.95 -0.79
CA ALA A 359 -28.74 11.60 -0.35
C ALA A 359 -29.47 10.62 -1.31
N ASP A 360 -29.02 10.52 -2.55
CA ASP A 360 -29.50 9.59 -3.58
C ASP A 360 -28.80 8.22 -3.54
N GLY A 361 -27.84 8.02 -2.62
CA GLY A 361 -27.03 6.82 -2.50
C GLY A 361 -25.81 6.79 -3.44
N GLU A 362 -25.59 7.83 -4.25
CA GLU A 362 -24.36 7.97 -5.03
C GLU A 362 -23.17 8.35 -4.15
N ARG A 363 -21.96 8.00 -4.58
CA ARG A 363 -20.72 8.32 -3.87
C ARG A 363 -19.88 9.32 -4.66
N ARG A 364 -19.31 10.31 -4.00
CA ARG A 364 -18.30 11.22 -4.56
C ARG A 364 -16.94 10.98 -3.91
N VAL A 365 -15.89 11.04 -4.71
CA VAL A 365 -14.49 11.04 -4.28
C VAL A 365 -14.02 12.49 -4.32
N LEU A 366 -13.48 13.00 -3.21
CA LEU A 366 -13.03 14.38 -3.07
C LEU A 366 -11.63 14.42 -2.48
N LEU A 367 -10.81 15.39 -2.89
CA LEU A 367 -9.58 15.69 -2.17
C LEU A 367 -9.89 16.15 -0.74
N ILE A 368 -9.04 15.76 0.21
CA ILE A 368 -9.12 16.29 1.57
C ILE A 368 -8.77 17.79 1.61
N LEU A 369 -9.27 18.52 2.60
CA LEU A 369 -9.16 19.98 2.69
C LEU A 369 -7.72 20.52 2.48
N PRO A 370 -6.66 19.98 3.11
CA PRO A 370 -5.30 20.49 2.89
C PRO A 370 -4.82 20.34 1.44
N ARG A 371 -5.19 19.25 0.78
CA ARG A 371 -4.82 18.98 -0.63
C ARG A 371 -5.64 19.88 -1.56
N ALA A 372 -6.93 20.05 -1.28
CA ALA A 372 -7.80 20.94 -2.05
C ALA A 372 -7.36 22.41 -1.95
N LEU A 373 -6.97 22.90 -0.76
CA LEU A 373 -6.43 24.25 -0.57
C LEU A 373 -5.12 24.46 -1.35
N LYS A 374 -4.23 23.45 -1.37
CA LYS A 374 -3.00 23.51 -2.17
C LYS A 374 -3.31 23.68 -3.67
N VAL A 375 -4.19 22.84 -4.22
CA VAL A 375 -4.62 22.95 -5.63
C VAL A 375 -5.22 24.31 -5.91
N LEU A 376 -6.11 24.81 -5.04
CA LEU A 376 -6.70 26.13 -5.20
C LEU A 376 -5.65 27.25 -5.16
N GLY A 377 -4.68 27.18 -4.24
CA GLY A 377 -3.58 28.14 -4.16
C GLY A 377 -2.78 28.21 -5.45
N GLU A 378 -2.44 27.06 -6.03
CA GLU A 378 -1.74 26.96 -7.32
C GLU A 378 -2.58 27.53 -8.48
N GLN A 379 -3.89 27.26 -8.49
CA GLN A 379 -4.81 27.82 -9.49
C GLN A 379 -4.88 29.35 -9.42
N ILE A 380 -5.00 29.93 -8.21
CA ILE A 380 -5.03 31.39 -8.03
C ILE A 380 -3.70 32.02 -8.40
N VAL A 381 -2.57 31.39 -8.05
CA VAL A 381 -1.23 31.83 -8.51
C VAL A 381 -1.17 31.86 -10.03
N ASN A 382 -1.74 30.85 -10.70
CA ASN A 382 -1.76 30.78 -12.15
C ASN A 382 -2.58 31.92 -12.77
N ILE A 383 -3.75 32.24 -12.19
CA ILE A 383 -4.56 33.41 -12.58
C ILE A 383 -3.74 34.70 -12.48
N ILE A 384 -3.05 34.92 -11.35
CA ILE A 384 -2.29 36.16 -11.11
C ILE A 384 -1.11 36.27 -12.09
N LYS A 385 -0.40 35.17 -12.35
CA LYS A 385 0.72 35.13 -13.31
C LYS A 385 0.30 35.47 -14.74
N HIS A 386 -0.91 35.07 -15.14
CA HIS A 386 -1.47 35.40 -16.47
C HIS A 386 -2.17 36.77 -16.51
N SER A 387 -2.29 37.46 -15.38
CA SER A 387 -2.81 38.82 -15.33
C SER A 387 -1.76 39.84 -15.82
N LYS A 388 -2.19 40.87 -16.55
CA LYS A 388 -1.29 41.90 -17.11
C LYS A 388 -0.54 42.71 -16.04
N LEU A 389 -1.10 42.80 -14.83
CA LEU A 389 -0.60 43.64 -13.74
C LEU A 389 0.03 42.81 -12.62
N ALA A 390 0.28 41.51 -12.84
CA ALA A 390 0.74 40.57 -11.81
C ALA A 390 -0.06 40.66 -10.49
N SER A 391 -1.34 41.03 -10.61
CA SER A 391 -2.26 41.32 -9.51
C SER A 391 -3.69 41.30 -10.03
N ILE A 392 -4.64 40.98 -9.14
CA ILE A 392 -6.08 41.02 -9.44
C ILE A 392 -6.84 41.70 -8.29
N PRO A 393 -7.84 42.55 -8.54
CA PRO A 393 -8.73 43.04 -7.49
C PRO A 393 -9.44 41.87 -6.80
N LEU A 394 -9.50 41.87 -5.47
CA LEU A 394 -10.10 40.77 -4.70
C LEU A 394 -11.57 40.54 -5.08
N GLU A 395 -12.31 41.61 -5.38
CA GLU A 395 -13.71 41.55 -5.83
C GLU A 395 -13.87 40.88 -7.21
N LEU A 396 -12.84 40.88 -8.04
CA LEU A 396 -12.84 40.25 -9.36
C LEU A 396 -12.32 38.80 -9.34
N LEU A 397 -11.87 38.30 -8.18
CA LEU A 397 -11.41 36.93 -8.05
C LEU A 397 -12.48 35.90 -8.46
N PRO A 398 -13.75 35.98 -8.00
CA PRO A 398 -14.75 34.96 -8.33
C PRO A 398 -15.09 34.93 -9.82
N THR A 399 -15.19 36.10 -10.46
CA THR A 399 -15.50 36.21 -11.90
C THR A 399 -14.32 35.79 -12.77
N THR A 400 -13.10 36.11 -12.35
CA THR A 400 -11.87 35.68 -13.03
C THR A 400 -11.68 34.18 -12.92
N TYR A 401 -11.91 33.61 -11.74
CA TYR A 401 -11.81 32.17 -11.52
C TYR A 401 -12.84 31.39 -12.34
N LEU A 402 -14.09 31.84 -12.38
CA LEU A 402 -15.14 31.25 -13.23
C LEU A 402 -14.78 31.30 -14.71
N ARG A 403 -14.16 32.40 -15.18
CA ARG A 403 -13.75 32.55 -16.59
C ARG A 403 -12.63 31.58 -16.97
N GLU A 404 -11.65 31.38 -16.09
CA GLU A 404 -10.49 30.51 -16.37
C GLU A 404 -10.81 29.02 -16.20
N TYR A 405 -11.60 28.65 -15.18
CA TYR A 405 -11.81 27.24 -14.81
C TYR A 405 -13.23 26.72 -15.11
N GLY A 406 -14.17 27.59 -15.49
CA GLY A 406 -15.53 27.19 -15.90
C GLY A 406 -16.48 26.84 -14.74
N TYR A 407 -16.07 26.98 -13.48
CA TYR A 407 -16.94 26.81 -12.30
C TYR A 407 -16.72 27.90 -11.25
N SER A 408 -17.73 28.13 -10.40
CA SER A 408 -17.71 29.18 -9.39
C SER A 408 -16.83 28.82 -8.19
N LEU A 409 -15.99 29.76 -7.75
CA LEU A 409 -15.24 29.65 -6.50
C LEU A 409 -16.17 29.83 -5.30
N LYS A 410 -16.42 28.76 -4.55
CA LYS A 410 -17.25 28.75 -3.33
C LYS A 410 -16.38 28.60 -2.08
N PRO A 411 -16.33 29.61 -1.20
CA PRO A 411 -15.60 29.52 0.08
C PRO A 411 -16.07 28.36 0.97
N ASP A 412 -17.37 28.04 0.97
CA ASP A 412 -17.96 26.99 1.81
C ASP A 412 -17.32 25.60 1.61
N LEU A 413 -16.89 25.29 0.37
CA LEU A 413 -16.22 24.02 0.04
C LEU A 413 -14.86 23.86 0.73
N TYR A 414 -14.27 24.97 1.17
CA TYR A 414 -12.97 25.04 1.85
C TYR A 414 -13.13 25.37 3.35
N GLU A 415 -14.35 25.19 3.88
CA GLU A 415 -14.70 25.52 5.26
C GLU A 415 -14.40 27.00 5.59
N CYS A 416 -14.71 27.90 4.66
CA CYS A 416 -14.50 29.35 4.78
C CYS A 416 -15.82 30.11 4.69
N VAL A 417 -15.96 31.16 5.51
CA VAL A 417 -17.18 31.98 5.56
C VAL A 417 -17.24 32.98 4.40
N ASP A 418 -16.09 33.51 3.99
CA ASP A 418 -15.99 34.49 2.91
C ASP A 418 -14.67 34.35 2.13
N TYR A 419 -14.49 35.16 1.09
CA TYR A 419 -13.26 35.18 0.31
C TYR A 419 -12.05 35.68 1.11
N ASN A 420 -12.23 36.51 2.15
CA ASN A 420 -11.12 36.98 2.96
C ASN A 420 -10.53 35.85 3.81
N ASP A 421 -11.39 35.03 4.42
CA ASP A 421 -11.01 33.84 5.18
C ASP A 421 -10.33 32.80 4.27
N LEU A 422 -10.86 32.61 3.05
CA LEU A 422 -10.23 31.76 2.04
C LEU A 422 -8.82 32.23 1.69
N ILE A 423 -8.62 33.52 1.43
CA ILE A 423 -7.31 34.09 1.12
C ILE A 423 -6.37 34.03 2.34
N ALA A 424 -6.89 34.17 3.56
CA ALA A 424 -6.10 33.99 4.78
C ALA A 424 -5.55 32.56 4.89
N LYS A 425 -6.33 31.53 4.53
CA LYS A 425 -5.85 30.13 4.45
C LYS A 425 -4.84 29.89 3.33
N LEU A 426 -4.78 30.78 2.33
CA LEU A 426 -3.87 30.71 1.18
C LEU A 426 -2.68 31.69 1.29
N SER A 427 -2.33 32.13 2.50
CA SER A 427 -1.27 33.13 2.73
C SER A 427 0.11 32.72 2.19
N ASP A 428 0.36 31.41 2.02
CA ASP A 428 1.59 30.89 1.44
C ASP A 428 1.71 31.14 -0.07
N TYR A 429 0.58 31.39 -0.75
CA TYR A 429 0.49 31.57 -2.19
C TYR A 429 0.22 33.04 -2.57
N VAL A 430 -0.64 33.71 -1.82
CA VAL A 430 -1.16 35.04 -2.16
C VAL A 430 -1.35 35.94 -0.94
N VAL A 431 -1.22 37.25 -1.14
CA VAL A 431 -1.39 38.28 -0.09
C VAL A 431 -2.27 39.41 -0.62
N VAL A 432 -3.08 40.00 0.26
CA VAL A 432 -3.87 41.20 -0.05
C VAL A 432 -3.08 42.46 0.27
N THR A 433 -2.94 43.34 -0.71
CA THR A 433 -2.31 44.66 -0.60
C THR A 433 -3.33 45.76 -0.85
N GLN A 434 -3.21 46.90 -0.17
CA GLN A 434 -4.13 48.02 -0.36
C GLN A 434 -3.62 48.95 -1.45
N SER A 435 -4.49 49.31 -2.39
CA SER A 435 -4.20 50.25 -3.49
C SER A 435 -5.21 51.39 -3.53
N SER A 436 -4.96 52.40 -4.37
CA SER A 436 -5.92 53.49 -4.64
C SER A 436 -7.23 53.00 -5.27
N VAL A 437 -7.27 51.77 -5.81
CA VAL A 437 -8.44 51.16 -6.47
C VAL A 437 -9.09 50.08 -5.59
N GLY A 438 -8.62 49.91 -4.35
CA GLY A 438 -9.11 48.91 -3.39
C GLY A 438 -8.13 47.75 -3.15
N PRO A 439 -8.57 46.68 -2.47
CA PRO A 439 -7.74 45.54 -2.12
C PRO A 439 -7.34 44.72 -3.36
N LEU A 440 -6.03 44.59 -3.58
CA LEU A 440 -5.43 43.82 -4.65
C LEU A 440 -4.81 42.53 -4.11
N LEU A 441 -5.13 41.42 -4.75
CA LEU A 441 -4.48 40.14 -4.54
C LEU A 441 -3.21 40.06 -5.38
N VAL A 442 -2.08 39.85 -4.71
CA VAL A 442 -0.75 39.71 -5.31
C VAL A 442 -0.12 38.38 -4.89
N LEU A 443 0.89 37.93 -5.62
CA LEU A 443 1.66 36.76 -5.23
C LEU A 443 2.36 37.02 -3.88
N ALA A 444 2.29 36.03 -2.97
CA ALA A 444 3.09 36.07 -1.77
C ALA A 444 4.58 36.13 -2.17
N HIS A 445 5.34 37.07 -1.59
CA HIS A 445 6.78 37.08 -1.79
C HIS A 445 7.34 35.82 -1.12
N ALA A 446 7.93 34.92 -1.91
CA ALA A 446 8.52 33.70 -1.41
C ALA A 446 9.79 34.04 -0.61
N GLU A 447 9.61 34.33 0.68
CA GLU A 447 10.74 34.51 1.59
C GLU A 447 11.43 33.16 1.80
N SER A 448 12.76 33.18 1.71
CA SER A 448 13.58 32.01 2.01
C SER A 448 13.43 31.65 3.48
N ASN A 449 13.52 30.35 3.78
CA ASN A 449 13.47 29.87 5.16
C ASN A 449 14.55 30.51 6.05
N ASP A 450 15.71 30.83 5.49
CA ASP A 450 16.78 31.55 6.21
C ASP A 450 16.36 32.96 6.64
N THR A 451 15.69 33.69 5.74
CA THR A 451 15.16 35.04 6.04
C THR A 451 14.12 34.98 7.13
N ILE A 452 13.20 34.01 7.03
CA ILE A 452 12.15 33.80 8.01
C ILE A 452 12.76 33.44 9.37
N SER A 453 13.73 32.53 9.39
CA SER A 453 14.44 32.15 10.61
C SER A 453 15.09 33.36 11.29
N MET A 454 15.84 34.18 10.57
CA MET A 454 16.48 35.36 11.17
C MET A 454 15.47 36.39 11.68
N ARG A 455 14.36 36.60 10.95
CA ARG A 455 13.27 37.50 11.37
C ARG A 455 12.55 36.98 12.62
N ILE A 456 12.28 35.67 12.72
CA ILE A 456 11.73 35.06 13.94
C ILE A 456 12.70 35.19 15.10
N TRP A 457 13.99 34.91 14.88
CA TRP A 457 15.02 35.10 15.89
C TRP A 457 15.06 36.55 16.39
N CYS A 458 14.91 37.53 15.49
CA CYS A 458 14.84 38.95 15.82
C CYS A 458 13.63 39.29 16.72
N LEU A 459 12.45 38.72 16.44
CA LEU A 459 11.26 38.93 17.28
C LEU A 459 11.42 38.32 18.68
N LEU A 460 12.16 37.21 18.80
CA LEU A 460 12.40 36.50 20.06
C LEU A 460 13.74 36.85 20.73
N LEU A 461 14.41 37.90 20.25
CA LEU A 461 15.77 38.27 20.66
C LEU A 461 15.85 38.76 22.12
N GLN A 462 14.76 39.31 22.63
CA GLN A 462 14.66 39.81 24.01
C GLN A 462 13.92 38.82 24.91
N ALA A 463 14.28 38.84 26.20
CA ALA A 463 13.57 38.07 27.21
C ALA A 463 12.07 38.44 27.19
N PRO A 464 11.16 37.45 27.24
CA PRO A 464 11.38 36.09 27.72
C PRO A 464 11.77 35.04 26.65
N HIS A 465 12.12 35.46 25.42
CA HIS A 465 12.50 34.57 24.29
C HIS A 465 11.41 33.59 23.83
N TRP A 466 10.16 33.91 24.15
CA TRP A 466 8.99 33.21 23.67
C TRP A 466 7.84 34.20 23.45
N LEU A 467 6.95 33.87 22.52
CA LEU A 467 5.69 34.58 22.25
C LEU A 467 4.56 33.57 22.06
N THR A 468 3.31 34.01 22.16
CA THR A 468 2.18 33.19 21.71
C THR A 468 2.14 33.16 20.17
N LEU A 469 1.61 32.09 19.57
CA LEU A 469 1.51 31.98 18.11
C LEU A 469 0.79 33.19 17.49
N SER A 470 -0.33 33.62 18.07
CA SER A 470 -1.09 34.78 17.60
C SER A 470 -0.30 36.08 17.67
N THR A 471 0.47 36.29 18.74
CA THR A 471 1.29 37.50 18.91
C THR A 471 2.46 37.50 17.95
N LEU A 472 3.12 36.35 17.75
CA LEU A 472 4.24 36.22 16.83
C LEU A 472 3.81 36.51 15.39
N VAL A 473 2.71 35.91 14.92
CA VAL A 473 2.17 36.14 13.57
C VAL A 473 1.79 37.62 13.39
N SER A 474 1.15 38.22 14.39
CA SER A 474 0.78 39.64 14.37
C SER A 474 2.00 40.57 14.31
N GLN A 475 3.01 40.35 15.16
CA GLN A 475 4.22 41.16 15.17
C GLN A 475 5.06 40.98 13.91
N TYR A 476 5.12 39.76 13.38
CA TYR A 476 5.79 39.48 12.11
C TYR A 476 5.14 40.26 10.97
N ARG A 477 3.81 40.27 10.91
CA ARG A 477 3.02 41.05 9.94
C ARG A 477 3.25 42.55 10.06
N ILE A 478 3.22 43.09 11.28
CA ILE A 478 3.39 44.52 11.52
C ILE A 478 4.82 44.96 11.17
N LYS A 479 5.83 44.19 11.60
CA LYS A 479 7.24 44.57 11.46
C LYS A 479 7.76 44.39 10.05
N TYR A 480 7.40 43.30 9.38
CA TYR A 480 7.97 42.92 8.08
C TYR A 480 7.00 43.06 6.90
N GLN A 481 5.77 43.51 7.15
CA GLN A 481 4.70 43.61 6.13
C GLN A 481 4.47 42.30 5.36
N SER A 482 4.76 41.18 6.02
CA SER A 482 4.74 39.84 5.44
C SER A 482 3.95 38.90 6.35
N ASN A 483 3.25 37.93 5.77
CA ASN A 483 2.49 36.96 6.55
C ASN A 483 3.28 35.67 6.70
N ILE A 484 3.12 35.02 7.85
CA ILE A 484 3.72 33.73 8.14
C ILE A 484 2.63 32.76 8.60
N SER A 485 2.54 31.62 7.91
CA SER A 485 1.61 30.54 8.23
C SER A 485 2.17 29.64 9.34
N VAL A 486 1.27 28.95 10.05
CA VAL A 486 1.66 27.97 11.09
C VAL A 486 2.41 26.77 10.46
N THR A 487 1.99 26.34 9.28
CA THR A 487 2.66 25.28 8.50
C THR A 487 4.11 25.64 8.18
N LYS A 488 4.41 26.90 7.85
CA LYS A 488 5.77 27.35 7.60
C LYS A 488 6.60 27.46 8.88
N LEU A 489 5.98 27.76 10.03
CA LEU A 489 6.65 27.68 11.34
C LEU A 489 7.00 26.24 11.73
N GLU A 490 6.10 25.28 11.45
CA GLU A 490 6.35 23.84 11.70
C GLU A 490 7.52 23.30 10.88
N GLN A 491 7.82 23.91 9.72
CA GLN A 491 8.96 23.57 8.88
C GLN A 491 10.30 24.13 9.39
N LEU A 492 10.31 24.89 10.50
CA LEU A 492 11.51 25.52 11.06
C LEU A 492 11.89 25.00 12.47
N PRO A 493 11.96 23.67 12.69
CA PRO A 493 12.26 23.10 14.02
C PRO A 493 13.69 23.36 14.49
N HIS A 494 14.58 23.80 13.59
CA HIS A 494 15.96 24.10 13.92
C HIS A 494 16.09 25.37 14.79
N ILE A 495 15.16 26.32 14.65
CA ILE A 495 15.18 27.61 15.33
C ILE A 495 14.16 27.72 16.46
N ILE A 496 12.96 27.16 16.28
CA ILE A 496 11.86 27.30 17.23
C ILE A 496 11.31 25.96 17.72
N ASN A 497 10.83 25.96 18.95
CA ASN A 497 10.00 24.92 19.53
C ASN A 497 8.57 25.44 19.65
N ILE A 498 7.62 24.72 19.04
CA ILE A 498 6.19 25.05 19.10
C ILE A 498 5.55 24.13 20.14
N ASN A 499 5.07 24.70 21.24
CA ASN A 499 4.27 23.99 22.23
C ASN A 499 2.80 24.21 21.94
N THR A 500 2.14 23.19 21.36
CA THR A 500 0.74 23.23 20.96
C THR A 500 -0.23 23.29 22.15
N ALA A 501 0.15 22.71 23.30
CA ALA A 501 -0.70 22.74 24.50
C ALA A 501 -0.79 24.13 25.14
N GLU A 502 0.30 24.90 25.08
CA GLU A 502 0.37 26.24 25.68
C GLU A 502 0.23 27.38 24.67
N ASN A 503 0.08 27.06 23.38
CA ASN A 503 0.03 28.01 22.27
C ASN A 503 1.26 28.95 22.22
N ARG A 504 2.45 28.40 22.52
CA ARG A 504 3.71 29.16 22.68
C ARG A 504 4.76 28.73 21.66
N VAL A 505 5.48 29.72 21.14
CA VAL A 505 6.67 29.56 20.30
C VAL A 505 7.87 30.08 21.07
N SER A 506 8.87 29.23 21.29
CA SER A 506 10.12 29.59 21.98
C SER A 506 11.33 29.24 21.13
N LEU A 507 12.46 29.90 21.38
CA LEU A 507 13.71 29.55 20.71
C LEU A 507 14.21 28.16 21.16
N THR A 508 14.82 27.42 20.24
CA THR A 508 15.58 26.21 20.60
C THR A 508 16.77 26.58 21.51
N PRO A 509 17.31 25.64 22.31
CA PRO A 509 18.42 25.94 23.22
C PRO A 509 19.63 26.57 22.54
N PHE A 510 19.90 26.21 21.29
CA PHE A 510 20.98 26.80 20.48
C PHE A 510 20.71 28.28 20.15
N TYR A 511 19.53 28.60 19.61
CA TYR A 511 19.19 29.98 19.24
C TYR A 511 18.90 30.87 20.46
N LEU A 512 18.53 30.29 21.60
CA LEU A 512 18.46 30.97 22.89
C LEU A 512 19.85 31.41 23.34
N LEU A 513 20.85 30.53 23.29
CA LEU A 513 22.24 30.91 23.58
C LEU A 513 22.72 31.99 22.60
N ALA A 514 22.41 31.86 21.31
CA ALA A 514 22.74 32.88 20.32
C ALA A 514 22.17 34.25 20.70
N ALA A 515 20.89 34.32 21.08
CA ALA A 515 20.25 35.56 21.54
C ALA A 515 20.92 36.14 22.79
N GLN A 516 21.31 35.28 23.74
CA GLN A 516 21.99 35.69 24.95
C GLN A 516 23.40 36.26 24.69
N LEU A 517 24.17 35.60 23.83
CA LEU A 517 25.48 36.05 23.40
C LEU A 517 25.40 37.35 22.58
N TYR A 518 24.42 37.45 21.68
CA TYR A 518 24.11 38.69 20.97
C TYR A 518 23.92 39.85 21.95
N ASN A 519 23.06 39.67 22.96
CA ASN A 519 22.74 40.72 23.93
C ASN A 519 23.97 41.15 24.76
N ILE A 520 24.86 40.22 25.14
CA ILE A 520 26.11 40.54 25.84
C ILE A 520 27.04 41.37 24.95
N ILE A 521 27.24 40.93 23.71
CA ILE A 521 28.18 41.57 22.77
C ILE A 521 27.64 42.94 22.36
N TYR A 522 26.32 43.06 22.12
CA TYR A 522 25.65 44.33 21.84
C TYR A 522 25.85 45.33 22.97
N ARG A 523 25.62 44.93 24.23
CA ARG A 523 25.85 45.77 25.42
C ARG A 523 27.32 46.14 25.63
N SER A 524 28.24 45.34 25.09
CA SER A 524 29.68 45.61 25.13
C SER A 524 30.15 46.52 23.98
N GLY A 525 29.23 47.14 23.24
CA GLY A 525 29.57 48.01 22.10
C GLY A 525 29.83 47.25 20.79
N GLY A 526 29.37 46.00 20.67
CA GLY A 526 29.40 45.22 19.43
C GLY A 526 30.64 44.35 19.25
N GLN A 527 31.58 44.38 20.20
CA GLN A 527 32.79 43.56 20.18
C GLN A 527 33.21 43.13 21.58
N VAL A 528 33.75 41.91 21.70
CA VAL A 528 34.24 41.33 22.96
C VAL A 528 35.54 40.58 22.68
N ASN A 529 36.49 40.60 23.62
CA ASN A 529 37.70 39.78 23.50
C ASN A 529 37.38 38.29 23.62
N TYR A 530 37.96 37.47 22.75
CA TYR A 530 37.70 36.03 22.68
C TYR A 530 37.85 35.34 24.04
N SER A 531 38.95 35.61 24.76
CA SER A 531 39.24 35.00 26.07
C SER A 531 38.30 35.44 27.19
N ASN A 532 37.52 36.50 26.98
CA ASN A 532 36.65 37.06 28.02
C ASN A 532 35.15 36.74 27.80
N LEU A 533 34.79 36.08 26.68
CA LEU A 533 33.39 35.84 26.35
C LEU A 533 32.68 34.96 27.38
N GLU A 534 33.30 33.85 27.79
CA GLU A 534 32.76 32.94 28.83
C GLU A 534 32.60 33.62 30.18
N ASN A 535 33.59 34.41 30.58
CA ASN A 535 33.55 35.15 31.84
C ASN A 535 32.42 36.18 31.85
N LEU A 536 32.23 36.89 30.73
CA LEU A 536 31.10 37.81 30.57
C LEU A 536 29.78 37.06 30.59
N TYR A 537 29.67 35.93 29.90
CA TYR A 537 28.47 35.11 29.91
C TYR A 537 28.09 34.65 31.33
N LYS A 538 29.08 34.13 32.08
CA LYS A 538 28.91 33.74 33.48
C LYS A 538 28.49 34.92 34.36
N ARG A 539 29.04 36.12 34.13
CA ARG A 539 28.68 37.33 34.88
C ARG A 539 27.25 37.81 34.59
N PHE A 540 26.79 37.75 33.33
CA PHE A 540 25.48 38.29 32.94
C PHE A 540 24.32 37.34 33.22
N TYR A 541 24.52 36.03 33.06
CA TYR A 541 23.44 35.03 33.20
C TYR A 541 23.60 34.08 34.39
N ASN A 542 24.68 34.21 35.16
CA ASN A 542 25.04 33.34 36.29
C ASN A 542 25.04 31.84 35.91
N LYS A 543 25.46 31.54 34.68
CA LYS A 543 25.51 30.19 34.09
C LYS A 543 26.75 30.05 33.24
N GLU A 544 27.27 28.83 33.15
CA GLU A 544 28.35 28.50 32.21
C GLU A 544 27.78 28.08 30.85
N ILE A 545 28.56 28.29 29.80
CA ILE A 545 28.18 27.85 28.45
C ILE A 545 28.31 26.32 28.41
N SER A 546 27.18 25.63 28.23
CA SER A 546 27.17 24.16 28.14
C SER A 546 27.46 23.73 26.70
N TYR A 547 28.68 23.28 26.45
CA TYR A 547 29.09 22.74 25.15
C TYR A 547 28.42 21.39 24.83
N ILE A 548 28.16 20.57 25.86
CA ILE A 548 27.57 19.24 25.75
C ILE A 548 26.13 19.30 25.24
N SER A 549 25.30 20.22 25.76
CA SER A 549 23.90 20.34 25.32
C SER A 549 23.75 20.84 23.88
N LEU A 550 24.81 21.47 23.34
CA LEU A 550 24.86 22.00 21.98
C LEU A 550 25.58 21.07 21.00
N LYS A 551 26.11 19.93 21.48
CA LYS A 551 26.92 18.97 20.70
C LYS A 551 28.18 19.59 20.09
N VAL A 552 28.79 20.55 20.78
CA VAL A 552 30.00 21.25 20.34
C VAL A 552 31.17 20.87 21.26
N LYS A 553 32.41 20.81 20.74
CA LYS A 553 33.61 20.39 21.49
C LYS A 553 34.48 21.56 21.96
N SER A 554 34.37 22.74 21.36
CA SER A 554 35.17 23.92 21.72
C SER A 554 34.44 25.25 21.46
N MET A 555 34.95 26.34 22.05
CA MET A 555 34.46 27.70 21.76
C MET A 555 34.66 28.10 20.30
N GLU A 556 35.73 27.62 19.65
CA GLU A 556 35.99 27.89 18.22
C GLU A 556 34.91 27.26 17.34
N GLU A 557 34.52 26.02 17.64
CA GLU A 557 33.46 25.32 16.94
C GLU A 557 32.09 25.96 17.20
N LEU A 558 31.85 26.47 18.42
CA LEU A 558 30.65 27.23 18.75
C LEU A 558 30.55 28.52 17.93
N ILE A 559 31.63 29.29 17.82
CA ILE A 559 31.66 30.52 17.03
C ILE A 559 31.52 30.23 15.54
N SER A 560 32.09 29.12 15.05
CA SER A 560 31.88 28.65 13.68
C SER A 560 30.39 28.39 13.38
N HIS A 561 29.68 27.70 14.27
CA HIS A 561 28.23 27.49 14.16
C HIS A 561 27.41 28.78 14.31
N LEU A 562 27.95 29.80 14.99
CA LEU A 562 27.35 31.13 15.14
C LEU A 562 27.84 32.15 14.10
N SER A 563 28.48 31.72 13.00
CA SER A 563 29.05 32.61 11.98
C SER A 563 28.02 33.52 11.29
N PHE A 564 26.72 33.16 11.33
CA PHE A 564 25.63 34.03 10.90
C PHE A 564 25.53 35.32 11.75
N MET A 565 25.94 35.27 13.01
CA MET A 565 25.89 36.37 13.98
C MET A 565 27.27 36.91 14.36
N LEU A 566 28.32 36.09 14.34
CA LEU A 566 29.63 36.40 14.89
C LEU A 566 30.74 36.33 13.83
N LEU A 567 31.70 37.24 13.94
CA LEU A 567 32.94 37.25 13.16
C LEU A 567 34.13 37.37 14.11
N ILE A 568 35.15 36.52 13.90
CA ILE A 568 36.43 36.65 14.61
C ILE A 568 37.31 37.64 13.83
N ARG A 569 37.74 38.72 14.50
CA ARG A 569 38.69 39.70 13.97
C ARG A 569 39.92 39.77 14.88
N GLY A 570 41.11 39.55 14.34
CA GLY A 570 42.35 39.73 15.11
C GLY A 570 43.58 38.98 14.57
N SER A 571 44.75 39.34 15.13
CA SER A 571 46.03 38.66 14.91
C SER A 571 46.39 37.79 16.12
N LYS A 572 47.40 36.90 16.01
CA LYS A 572 47.77 35.83 16.96
C LYS A 572 47.88 36.21 18.45
N LYS A 573 47.90 37.50 18.82
CA LYS A 573 47.99 37.98 20.21
C LYS A 573 46.74 38.70 20.74
N LYS A 574 45.77 39.08 19.88
CA LYS A 574 44.51 39.74 20.27
C LYS A 574 43.39 39.37 19.30
N THR A 575 42.61 38.35 19.62
CA THR A 575 41.42 37.93 18.89
C THR A 575 40.16 38.51 19.53
N ASN A 576 39.36 39.25 18.76
CA ASN A 576 38.08 39.80 19.17
C ASN A 576 36.95 39.12 18.39
N ILE A 577 35.80 38.98 19.04
CA ILE A 577 34.55 38.51 18.49
C ILE A 577 33.67 39.73 18.27
N VAL A 578 33.17 39.91 17.05
CA VAL A 578 32.40 41.09 16.62
C VAL A 578 31.07 40.62 16.04
N LEU A 579 30.00 41.39 16.24
CA LEU A 579 28.72 41.12 15.58
C LEU A 579 28.85 41.27 14.06
N ASN A 580 28.23 40.35 13.32
CA ASN A 580 28.26 40.30 11.87
C ASN A 580 27.36 41.42 11.28
N GLN A 581 27.87 42.15 10.28
CA GLN A 581 27.11 43.22 9.62
C GLN A 581 25.88 42.72 8.84
N LYS A 582 25.89 41.44 8.43
CA LYS A 582 24.75 40.78 7.78
C LYS A 582 23.47 40.80 8.62
N LEU A 583 23.57 41.01 9.94
CA LEU A 583 22.42 41.14 10.82
C LEU A 583 21.51 42.32 10.42
N LEU A 584 22.07 43.38 9.82
CA LEU A 584 21.29 44.52 9.32
C LEU A 584 20.37 44.16 8.15
N GLU A 585 20.70 43.14 7.36
CA GLU A 585 19.86 42.66 6.25
C GLU A 585 18.52 42.07 6.74
N TYR A 586 18.43 41.73 8.03
CA TYR A 586 17.26 41.13 8.68
C TYR A 586 16.60 42.06 9.72
N ASP A 587 16.92 43.35 9.69
CA ASP A 587 16.48 44.35 10.67
C ASP A 587 16.88 44.03 12.13
N ILE A 588 18.03 43.36 12.32
CA ILE A 588 18.62 43.13 13.63
C ILE A 588 19.64 44.26 13.90
N PRO A 589 19.46 45.05 14.98
CA PRO A 589 20.25 46.25 15.19
C PRO A 589 21.73 45.94 15.50
N LEU A 590 22.61 46.91 15.25
CA LEU A 590 24.01 46.85 15.67
C LEU A 590 24.33 48.11 16.51
N PRO A 591 25.21 48.01 17.52
CA PRO A 591 25.57 49.17 18.32
C PRO A 591 26.39 50.17 17.48
N MET A 592 26.10 51.46 17.65
CA MET A 592 26.81 52.56 16.97
C MET A 592 28.30 52.48 17.30
N SER A 593 29.15 52.36 16.26
CA SER A 593 30.60 52.29 16.45
C SER A 593 31.14 53.69 16.75
N ASN A 594 31.62 53.92 17.98
CA ASN A 594 32.42 55.11 18.27
C ASN A 594 33.80 54.95 17.61
N SER A 595 33.93 55.40 16.37
CA SER A 595 35.21 55.68 15.73
C SER A 595 35.21 57.10 15.18
N ASN A 596 35.87 57.98 15.94
CA ASN A 596 36.37 59.32 15.60
C ASN A 596 35.40 60.36 15.01
N GLU A 597 34.85 61.23 15.87
CA GLU A 597 34.88 62.68 15.64
C GLU A 597 35.16 63.42 16.95
N ASN A 598 36.19 64.28 16.90
CA ASN A 598 36.60 65.20 17.94
C ASN A 598 35.57 66.34 18.07
N GLN A 599 35.10 66.63 19.28
CA GLN A 599 35.08 67.95 19.95
C GLN A 599 33.90 68.11 20.92
N ASN A 600 34.28 68.45 22.15
CA ASN A 600 33.57 69.24 23.15
C ASN A 600 32.29 68.71 23.84
N ALA A 601 32.32 68.97 25.16
CA ALA A 601 31.22 69.10 26.11
C ALA A 601 30.82 67.87 26.95
N LYS A 602 31.42 67.86 28.14
CA LYS A 602 30.84 67.69 29.49
C LYS A 602 29.93 66.48 29.80
N LYS A 603 30.34 65.79 30.88
CA LYS A 603 29.52 64.92 31.73
C LYS A 603 28.14 65.53 31.99
N GLU A 604 27.08 64.73 31.81
CA GLU A 604 25.90 64.70 32.68
C GLU A 604 25.05 63.43 32.41
N ASP A 605 24.75 62.75 33.52
CA ASP A 605 23.73 61.75 33.91
C ASP A 605 23.13 60.66 32.97
N PRO A 606 22.83 59.47 33.54
CA PRO A 606 22.18 58.39 32.81
C PRO A 606 20.70 58.71 32.55
N VAL A 607 20.37 58.97 31.29
CA VAL A 607 18.97 59.06 30.82
C VAL A 607 18.28 57.72 31.07
N GLN A 608 17.24 57.76 31.90
CA GLN A 608 16.38 56.64 32.23
C GLN A 608 15.46 56.29 31.03
N TRP A 609 15.37 55.01 30.70
CA TRP A 609 14.50 54.45 29.65
C TRP A 609 13.23 53.86 30.29
N PRO A 610 12.05 53.88 29.64
CA PRO A 610 11.74 54.34 28.27
C PRO A 610 11.05 55.73 28.18
N PRO A 611 11.04 56.38 26.99
CA PRO A 611 10.23 57.57 26.73
C PRO A 611 8.73 57.23 26.53
N PRO A 612 7.80 58.17 26.79
CA PRO A 612 6.36 57.94 26.73
C PRO A 612 5.80 57.89 25.29
N PRO A 613 4.60 57.28 25.08
CA PRO A 613 4.02 57.05 23.76
C PRO A 613 3.47 58.34 23.12
N ALA A 614 3.61 58.44 21.80
CA ALA A 614 3.28 59.62 21.02
C ALA A 614 1.77 59.74 20.74
N HIS A 615 1.14 60.79 21.27
CA HIS A 615 -0.09 61.35 20.71
C HIS A 615 0.09 62.84 20.41
N ASN A 616 -0.28 63.20 19.18
CA ASN A 616 -0.47 64.53 18.59
C ASN A 616 0.77 65.45 18.55
N ILE A 617 1.22 65.81 17.34
CA ILE A 617 1.51 67.19 16.91
C ILE A 617 1.80 67.25 15.39
N ILE A 618 0.94 68.06 14.78
CA ILE A 618 0.90 68.83 13.53
C ILE A 618 2.25 69.44 13.01
N LEU A 619 2.49 69.27 11.70
CA LEU A 619 3.11 70.14 10.65
C LEU A 619 3.72 71.52 11.07
N THR A 620 5.00 71.90 10.84
CA THR A 620 5.70 72.46 9.62
C THR A 620 6.74 73.55 10.05
N PRO A 621 7.47 74.32 9.18
CA PRO A 621 8.51 73.99 8.17
C PRO A 621 9.81 74.89 8.27
N LYS A 622 10.88 74.62 7.48
CA LYS A 622 11.74 75.59 6.72
C LYS A 622 13.08 75.00 6.19
N SER A 623 13.22 74.92 4.86
CA SER A 623 14.19 75.61 3.94
C SER A 623 15.65 75.10 3.96
N TYR A 624 16.33 74.74 2.85
CA TYR A 624 16.53 75.50 1.61
C TYR A 624 17.10 74.66 0.43
N LYS A 625 16.78 75.15 -0.78
CA LYS A 625 17.57 75.29 -2.04
C LYS A 625 17.77 74.12 -3.03
N ARG A 626 17.56 74.53 -4.29
CA ARG A 626 17.46 73.81 -5.58
C ARG A 626 18.81 73.36 -6.13
N VAL A 627 18.80 72.26 -6.90
CA VAL A 627 19.54 72.15 -8.17
C VAL A 627 18.67 71.36 -9.17
N SER A 628 18.57 71.87 -10.40
CA SER A 628 17.68 71.43 -11.48
C SER A 628 18.24 70.23 -12.28
N PRO A 629 17.42 69.48 -13.03
CA PRO A 629 17.85 68.33 -13.83
C PRO A 629 18.17 68.72 -15.29
N PRO A 630 18.98 67.95 -16.04
CA PRO A 630 18.96 68.00 -17.49
C PRO A 630 18.04 66.90 -18.08
N LYS A 631 17.29 67.30 -19.11
CA LYS A 631 16.37 66.47 -19.93
C LYS A 631 16.98 66.28 -21.35
N PRO A 632 16.36 65.45 -22.22
CA PRO A 632 17.00 64.58 -23.23
C PRO A 632 17.12 65.21 -24.64
N ASP A 633 17.86 64.53 -25.54
CA ASP A 633 17.53 64.25 -26.97
C ASP A 633 18.77 64.28 -27.89
N THR A 634 19.14 63.13 -28.49
CA THR A 634 19.39 62.94 -29.96
C THR A 634 19.71 61.46 -30.30
N PRO A 635 19.45 61.00 -31.55
CA PRO A 635 18.96 59.65 -31.89
C PRO A 635 20.04 58.64 -32.35
N PRO A 636 19.73 57.34 -32.54
CA PRO A 636 20.66 56.37 -33.10
C PRO A 636 20.48 56.21 -34.62
N THR A 637 21.58 55.99 -35.34
CA THR A 637 21.56 55.44 -36.72
C THR A 637 22.92 54.78 -37.04
N PRO A 638 23.02 53.89 -38.04
CA PRO A 638 23.14 52.45 -37.81
C PRO A 638 24.37 51.84 -38.50
N GLY A 639 24.66 50.55 -38.22
CA GLY A 639 25.49 49.76 -39.13
C GLY A 639 26.17 48.55 -38.50
N SER A 640 25.81 47.38 -39.04
CA SER A 640 26.65 46.22 -39.41
C SER A 640 27.74 45.74 -38.43
N ALA A 641 28.06 44.47 -38.25
CA ALA A 641 27.69 43.19 -38.82
C ALA A 641 28.74 42.22 -38.22
N TRP A 642 28.36 40.95 -37.98
CA TRP A 642 29.20 39.76 -38.21
C TRP A 642 30.63 39.77 -37.62
N SER A 643 30.97 38.97 -36.62
CA SER A 643 31.29 37.53 -36.73
C SER A 643 32.09 37.22 -35.45
N GLY A 644 31.85 36.13 -34.72
CA GLY A 644 32.28 34.78 -35.07
C GLY A 644 33.57 34.45 -34.31
N ARG A 645 33.51 33.49 -33.37
CA ARG A 645 34.52 32.43 -33.23
C ARG A 645 34.14 31.43 -32.13
N SER A 646 34.06 30.20 -32.59
CA SER A 646 34.07 28.94 -31.89
C SER A 646 35.49 28.53 -31.50
N SER A 647 35.56 27.65 -30.48
CA SER A 647 36.57 26.60 -30.23
C SER A 647 37.88 27.03 -29.55
N PRO A 648 38.60 26.12 -28.85
CA PRO A 648 38.50 24.63 -28.85
C PRO A 648 37.35 24.05 -28.04
#